data_AF-A0A354FQI4-F1
#
_entry.id   AF-A0A354FQI4-F1
#
_cell.length_a   1.000
_cell.length_b   1.000
_cell.length_c   1.000
_cell.angle_alpha   90.00
_cell.angle_beta   90.00
_cell.angle_gamma   90.00
#
_symmetry.space_group_name_H-M   'P 1'
#
loop_
_entity.id
_entity.type
_entity.pdbx_description
1 polymer ?
#
loop_
_entity_poly.entity_id
_entity_poly.type
_entity_poly.pdbx_seq_one_letter_code
_entity_poly.pdbx_strand_id
1 'polypeptide(L)'
;MRNLLLLVLLVLPAGATDLIFDTFESDGFGEWLVEGDAFGKAPTAVTPQGVNGKITGYSDQYFVSSAHDGDEPTGSLTSPEFKISQPFLGFLIAGGGHKGKTAVQLLIEDKITFEATGQNDLKMQKVVWPLKDHQGKQARIRIIDTEPGGWGIINADHFVFSDNQKPFFPKPKYRQSKANKDGLVSTDVLPGLTIPEGAVAKLFATNQTLGVYSPTALTVDEKGRVFLAETHRFRFGVEDNRSHLYWLMDDISAQTTDDRIAMHEKWQEKLPLEKLTTVSEKIRVLIDTDGDGVADTSEIFAEKFDDLLDGTAAGIMAFEGKIYFACIPNIWMIEDVDGDLKSDKREVLQDGFGVRVSFSGHDLNGFALGPDGRLYTTIGDRGFSFTTKEGLEYKYPNQGAILRFEPDGSKMEVVHTGLRNPKEIAFDQFGTGITVDNNSDQGDRARVVFMLEGADSGWRMGHQVLHSFHKTAGIPNKPINQWMQEKMWEPKNDSQPGHIVPPMLNLTSGPSGLAFYPGTGFGLGCKDQFLICDYRGGAAASGIWKFSIKDEGAGFAVDNSGKFNWGVAATDIEWGYDGKLYVSDFVSGWQSHNAGRVYTLEEQNPGKTVAEFLAEFDFATATPRSLSGLLGHADQRIRLRAQLQLASLPEGLPILTAASNQKINYLERLHGIWGLGIMARKGNTMA
;
A
#
# COMPACT_ATOMS: atom_id res chain seq x y z
N MET A 1 -39.53 61.95 4.99
CA MET A 1 -39.08 61.74 3.59
C MET A 1 -37.61 61.34 3.66
N ARG A 2 -37.33 60.03 3.64
CA ARG A 2 -36.88 59.21 2.48
C ARG A 2 -35.38 59.38 2.20
N ASN A 3 -34.61 58.32 2.48
CA ASN A 3 -33.54 57.73 1.65
C ASN A 3 -32.79 56.67 2.47
N LEU A 4 -33.20 55.40 2.41
CA LEU A 4 -32.79 54.33 1.50
C LEU A 4 -31.56 53.55 2.05
N LEU A 5 -31.87 52.41 2.68
CA LEU A 5 -30.96 51.31 3.00
C LEU A 5 -30.27 50.83 1.72
N LEU A 6 -28.94 50.76 1.70
CA LEU A 6 -28.18 50.01 0.70
C LEU A 6 -27.62 48.76 1.38
N LEU A 7 -28.31 47.64 1.19
CA LEU A 7 -27.87 46.31 1.62
C LEU A 7 -26.81 45.83 0.61
N VAL A 8 -25.53 45.87 0.96
CA VAL A 8 -24.47 45.23 0.16
C VAL A 8 -24.38 43.77 0.60
N LEU A 9 -25.12 42.90 -0.09
CA LEU A 9 -24.88 41.46 -0.07
C LEU A 9 -23.52 41.19 -0.72
N LEU A 10 -22.48 41.00 0.09
CA LEU A 10 -21.25 40.35 -0.33
C LEU A 10 -21.54 38.84 -0.43
N VAL A 11 -22.02 38.42 -1.61
CA VAL A 11 -22.01 37.02 -2.02
C VAL A 11 -20.54 36.64 -2.26
N LEU A 12 -19.96 35.89 -1.34
CA LEU A 12 -18.71 35.17 -1.61
C LEU A 12 -19.00 34.16 -2.73
N PRO A 13 -18.17 34.06 -3.79
CA PRO A 13 -18.35 33.01 -4.78
C PRO A 13 -18.12 31.67 -4.09
N ALA A 14 -19.11 30.77 -4.20
CA ALA A 14 -18.93 29.35 -3.95
C ALA A 14 -17.69 28.90 -4.75
N GLY A 15 -16.78 28.16 -4.10
CA GLY A 15 -15.61 27.61 -4.80
C GLY A 15 -16.07 26.76 -5.98
N ALA A 16 -15.42 26.92 -7.12
CA ALA A 16 -15.70 26.13 -8.31
C ALA A 16 -15.59 24.63 -7.97
N THR A 17 -16.61 23.84 -8.32
CA THR A 17 -16.62 22.40 -8.08
C THR A 17 -16.23 21.67 -9.36
N ASP A 18 -14.95 21.34 -9.48
CA ASP A 18 -14.46 20.42 -10.50
C ASP A 18 -14.74 18.97 -10.07
N LEU A 19 -15.50 18.24 -10.87
CA LEU A 19 -15.83 16.83 -10.72
C LEU A 19 -15.04 16.05 -11.77
N ILE A 20 -14.06 15.28 -11.32
CA ILE A 20 -13.27 14.41 -12.19
C ILE A 20 -14.17 13.29 -12.72
N PHE A 21 -14.24 13.14 -14.04
CA PHE A 21 -14.90 12.01 -14.70
C PHE A 21 -13.93 10.85 -14.85
N ASP A 22 -12.78 11.07 -15.48
CA ASP A 22 -11.72 10.07 -15.61
C ASP A 22 -10.35 10.72 -15.80
N THR A 23 -9.33 10.20 -15.11
CA THR A 23 -7.94 10.64 -15.22
C THR A 23 -7.03 9.61 -15.88
N PHE A 24 -7.53 8.40 -16.18
CA PHE A 24 -6.76 7.30 -16.76
C PHE A 24 -5.52 6.89 -15.95
N GLU A 25 -5.60 6.99 -14.63
CA GLU A 25 -4.52 6.61 -13.70
C GLU A 25 -4.69 5.18 -13.15
N SER A 26 -5.70 4.43 -13.61
CA SER A 26 -6.04 3.04 -13.22
C SER A 26 -5.27 1.96 -14.00
N ASP A 27 -5.29 0.70 -13.53
CA ASP A 27 -4.88 -0.49 -14.28
C ASP A 27 -5.90 -0.83 -15.37
N GLY A 28 -5.81 -0.12 -16.48
CA GLY A 28 -6.74 -0.33 -17.58
C GLY A 28 -7.78 0.76 -17.68
N PHE A 29 -8.74 0.52 -18.56
CA PHE A 29 -9.81 1.48 -18.85
C PHE A 29 -11.04 1.31 -17.95
N GLY A 30 -10.94 0.55 -16.85
CA GLY A 30 -12.05 0.35 -15.91
C GLY A 30 -13.31 -0.18 -16.60
N GLU A 31 -14.44 0.52 -16.45
CA GLU A 31 -15.71 0.16 -17.07
C GLU A 31 -15.88 0.65 -18.52
N TRP A 32 -14.86 1.28 -19.11
CA TRP A 32 -14.94 1.67 -20.51
C TRP A 32 -14.92 0.43 -21.40
N LEU A 33 -15.83 0.42 -22.37
CA LEU A 33 -15.87 -0.59 -23.41
C LEU A 33 -14.73 -0.33 -24.40
N VAL A 34 -13.80 -1.29 -24.49
CA VAL A 34 -12.73 -1.31 -25.49
C VAL A 34 -13.19 -2.11 -26.70
N GLU A 35 -13.12 -1.52 -27.89
CA GLU A 35 -13.37 -2.18 -29.17
C GLU A 35 -12.15 -2.01 -30.07
N GLY A 36 -11.79 -3.05 -30.83
CA GLY A 36 -10.61 -3.03 -31.68
C GLY A 36 -9.29 -3.22 -30.92
N ASP A 37 -8.18 -2.92 -31.59
CA ASP A 37 -6.81 -3.19 -31.12
C ASP A 37 -5.97 -1.94 -30.84
N ALA A 38 -6.46 -0.75 -31.25
CA ALA A 38 -5.68 0.48 -31.16
C ALA A 38 -5.26 0.91 -29.75
N PHE A 39 -6.19 0.83 -28.79
CA PHE A 39 -6.00 1.42 -27.46
C PHE A 39 -5.19 0.56 -26.48
N GLY A 40 -4.72 -0.62 -26.91
CA GLY A 40 -4.07 -1.57 -26.03
C GLY A 40 -4.98 -2.01 -24.88
N LYS A 41 -4.38 -2.50 -23.78
CA LYS A 41 -5.13 -2.98 -22.60
C LYS A 41 -5.27 -1.93 -21.50
N ALA A 42 -4.49 -0.84 -21.52
CA ALA A 42 -4.48 0.16 -20.47
C ALA A 42 -3.89 1.52 -20.90
N PRO A 43 -4.18 2.61 -20.15
CA PRO A 43 -3.48 3.88 -20.28
C PRO A 43 -1.95 3.75 -20.14
N THR A 44 -1.21 4.68 -20.75
CA THR A 44 0.26 4.64 -20.79
C THR A 44 0.91 5.90 -20.21
N ALA A 45 2.05 5.74 -19.53
CA ALA A 45 2.89 6.87 -19.07
C ALA A 45 4.05 7.21 -20.03
N VAL A 46 4.21 6.40 -21.07
CA VAL A 46 5.23 6.59 -22.10
C VAL A 46 4.58 6.68 -23.47
N THR A 47 5.27 7.34 -24.39
CA THR A 47 4.87 7.31 -25.79
C THR A 47 4.95 5.87 -26.29
N PRO A 48 3.86 5.29 -26.82
CA PRO A 48 3.88 3.91 -27.29
C PRO A 48 4.90 3.66 -28.40
N GLN A 49 5.28 2.39 -28.56
CA GLN A 49 6.19 1.96 -29.61
C GLN A 49 5.51 2.15 -30.98
N GLY A 50 6.25 2.73 -31.94
CA GLY A 50 5.71 3.02 -33.29
C GLY A 50 5.38 4.50 -33.52
N VAL A 51 5.21 5.30 -32.46
CA VAL A 51 5.00 6.75 -32.60
C VAL A 51 6.33 7.48 -32.84
N ASN A 52 6.43 8.22 -33.94
CA ASN A 52 7.60 9.05 -34.23
C ASN A 52 7.52 10.39 -33.48
N GLY A 53 7.96 10.42 -32.23
CA GLY A 53 8.04 11.63 -31.43
C GLY A 53 7.80 11.37 -29.95
N LYS A 54 7.39 12.41 -29.22
CA LYS A 54 7.04 12.29 -27.81
C LYS A 54 5.70 12.94 -27.54
N ILE A 55 4.81 12.17 -26.93
CA ILE A 55 3.53 12.65 -26.43
C ILE A 55 3.77 13.44 -25.14
N THR A 56 3.24 14.66 -25.08
CA THR A 56 3.46 15.62 -24.00
C THR A 56 2.18 16.41 -23.70
N GLY A 57 2.14 17.12 -22.57
CA GLY A 57 1.02 18.01 -22.25
C GLY A 57 -0.18 17.32 -21.58
N TYR A 58 -0.09 16.00 -21.34
CA TYR A 58 -1.00 15.27 -20.46
C TYR A 58 -0.83 15.70 -19.00
N SER A 59 -1.84 15.43 -18.19
CA SER A 59 -1.90 15.67 -16.75
C SER A 59 -1.41 14.44 -15.98
N ASP A 60 -0.90 14.68 -14.77
CA ASP A 60 -0.33 13.67 -13.86
C ASP A 60 0.69 12.68 -14.49
N GLN A 61 0.32 11.41 -14.76
CA GLN A 61 1.29 10.39 -15.18
C GLN A 61 0.88 9.59 -16.41
N TYR A 62 -0.40 9.25 -16.58
CA TYR A 62 -0.86 8.35 -17.63
C TYR A 62 -1.84 9.05 -18.57
N PHE A 63 -1.97 8.52 -19.77
CA PHE A 63 -2.93 9.02 -20.76
C PHE A 63 -3.38 7.89 -21.68
N VAL A 64 -4.53 8.07 -22.32
CA VAL A 64 -5.02 7.17 -23.37
C VAL A 64 -4.24 7.40 -24.65
N SER A 65 -3.82 6.34 -25.30
CA SER A 65 -3.25 6.39 -26.65
C SER A 65 -3.84 5.28 -27.51
N SER A 66 -4.16 5.56 -28.77
CA SER A 66 -4.55 4.54 -29.76
C SER A 66 -3.37 4.01 -30.58
N ALA A 67 -2.13 4.42 -30.29
CA ALA A 67 -0.97 4.10 -31.12
C ALA A 67 -0.09 2.98 -30.54
N HIS A 68 -0.67 2.02 -29.82
CA HIS A 68 0.11 0.95 -29.15
C HIS A 68 0.95 0.10 -30.11
N ASP A 69 0.57 0.05 -31.40
CA ASP A 69 1.33 -0.59 -32.49
C ASP A 69 1.45 0.32 -33.75
N GLY A 70 1.58 1.63 -33.54
CA GLY A 70 1.68 2.62 -34.62
C GLY A 70 0.31 3.09 -35.15
N ASP A 71 0.26 3.53 -36.41
CA ASP A 71 -0.90 4.23 -36.99
C ASP A 71 -1.97 3.27 -37.59
N GLU A 72 -1.64 2.00 -37.88
CA GLU A 72 -2.55 1.05 -38.54
C GLU A 72 -3.71 0.52 -37.65
N PRO A 73 -3.51 0.22 -36.36
CA PRO A 73 -4.57 -0.30 -35.49
C PRO A 73 -5.80 0.62 -35.41
N THR A 74 -6.98 0.02 -35.25
CA THR A 74 -8.24 0.79 -35.14
C THR A 74 -9.07 0.31 -33.96
N GLY A 75 -9.87 1.19 -33.39
CA GLY A 75 -10.69 0.87 -32.23
C GLY A 75 -11.44 2.05 -31.62
N SER A 76 -12.07 1.80 -30.49
CA SER A 76 -12.63 2.86 -29.65
C SER A 76 -12.63 2.48 -28.17
N LEU A 77 -12.62 3.51 -27.33
CA LEU A 77 -12.96 3.44 -25.91
C LEU A 77 -14.26 4.19 -25.69
N THR A 78 -15.29 3.51 -25.20
CA THR A 78 -16.59 4.12 -24.90
C THR A 78 -16.89 4.03 -23.41
N SER A 79 -17.14 5.16 -22.76
CA SER A 79 -17.42 5.22 -21.32
C SER A 79 -18.75 4.54 -20.96
N PRO A 80 -18.95 4.19 -19.68
CA PRO A 80 -20.28 3.97 -19.12
C PRO A 80 -21.20 5.16 -19.39
N GLU A 81 -22.50 4.90 -19.34
CA GLU A 81 -23.49 5.96 -19.45
C GLU A 81 -23.51 6.79 -18.17
N PHE A 82 -23.54 8.12 -18.32
CA PHE A 82 -23.62 9.04 -17.20
C PHE A 82 -24.64 10.15 -17.46
N LYS A 83 -25.05 10.81 -16.38
CA LYS A 83 -25.93 11.98 -16.44
C LYS A 83 -25.09 13.26 -16.41
N ILE A 84 -25.29 14.17 -17.36
CA ILE A 84 -24.57 15.45 -17.38
C ILE A 84 -24.99 16.29 -16.17
N SER A 85 -24.08 16.48 -15.21
CA SER A 85 -24.36 17.19 -13.95
C SER A 85 -23.88 18.64 -13.95
N GLN A 86 -22.83 18.96 -14.71
CA GLN A 86 -22.19 20.28 -14.73
C GLN A 86 -22.31 20.99 -16.09
N PRO A 87 -22.23 22.33 -16.12
CA PRO A 87 -22.39 23.11 -17.34
C PRO A 87 -21.17 23.09 -18.29
N PHE A 88 -20.04 22.53 -17.88
CA PHE A 88 -18.85 22.38 -18.72
C PHE A 88 -18.23 20.99 -18.59
N LEU A 89 -17.65 20.49 -19.68
CA LEU A 89 -16.76 19.33 -19.68
C LEU A 89 -15.43 19.73 -20.33
N GLY A 90 -14.33 19.62 -19.59
CA GLY A 90 -12.97 19.83 -20.07
C GLY A 90 -12.19 18.54 -20.20
N PHE A 91 -11.27 18.46 -21.16
CA PHE A 91 -10.32 17.35 -21.32
C PHE A 91 -9.09 17.79 -22.12
N LEU A 92 -8.08 16.92 -22.15
CA LEU A 92 -6.85 17.06 -22.93
C LEU A 92 -6.90 16.14 -24.15
N ILE A 93 -6.44 16.62 -25.31
CA ILE A 93 -6.45 15.86 -26.57
C ILE A 93 -5.23 16.18 -27.44
N ALA A 94 -4.66 15.17 -28.11
CA ALA A 94 -3.64 15.27 -29.16
C ALA A 94 -3.84 14.17 -30.20
N GLY A 95 -3.20 14.30 -31.37
CA GLY A 95 -3.17 13.26 -32.40
C GLY A 95 -3.74 13.76 -33.73
N GLY A 96 -4.32 12.85 -34.50
CA GLY A 96 -4.88 13.10 -35.82
C GLY A 96 -6.04 14.09 -35.82
N GLY A 97 -6.05 14.94 -36.83
CA GLY A 97 -7.13 15.88 -37.15
C GLY A 97 -8.22 15.28 -38.04
N HIS A 98 -8.43 13.95 -37.99
CA HIS A 98 -9.36 13.27 -38.87
C HIS A 98 -10.76 13.24 -38.26
N LYS A 99 -11.59 14.20 -38.68
CA LYS A 99 -12.97 14.35 -38.20
C LYS A 99 -13.77 13.05 -38.35
N GLY A 100 -14.43 12.62 -37.28
CA GLY A 100 -15.21 11.38 -37.22
C GLY A 100 -14.38 10.09 -37.15
N LYS A 101 -13.05 10.16 -37.27
CA LYS A 101 -12.17 8.99 -37.28
C LYS A 101 -11.19 8.93 -36.13
N THR A 102 -10.45 10.02 -35.87
CA THR A 102 -9.51 10.18 -34.75
C THR A 102 -10.02 11.28 -33.83
N ALA A 103 -10.91 10.94 -32.90
CA ALA A 103 -11.70 11.95 -32.18
C ALA A 103 -12.08 11.55 -30.75
N VAL A 104 -12.34 12.58 -29.94
CA VAL A 104 -13.13 12.46 -28.71
C VAL A 104 -14.53 12.98 -29.00
N GLN A 105 -15.55 12.19 -28.69
CA GLN A 105 -16.95 12.46 -28.98
C GLN A 105 -17.80 12.40 -27.71
N LEU A 106 -18.74 13.33 -27.55
CA LEU A 106 -19.82 13.24 -26.55
C LEU A 106 -21.10 12.82 -27.25
N LEU A 107 -21.58 11.63 -26.92
CA LEU A 107 -22.85 11.10 -27.38
C LEU A 107 -23.90 11.45 -26.33
N ILE A 108 -24.94 12.19 -26.68
CA ILE A 108 -26.07 12.50 -25.81
C ILE A 108 -27.29 11.82 -26.40
N GLU A 109 -27.95 10.95 -25.64
CA GLU A 109 -29.06 10.11 -26.14
C GLU A 109 -28.65 9.38 -27.45
N ASP A 110 -27.46 8.76 -27.42
CA ASP A 110 -26.82 8.01 -28.52
C ASP A 110 -26.50 8.81 -29.80
N LYS A 111 -26.56 10.15 -29.74
CA LYS A 111 -26.20 11.03 -30.86
C LYS A 111 -24.95 11.83 -30.56
N ILE A 112 -23.98 11.79 -31.47
CA ILE A 112 -22.77 12.63 -31.40
C ILE A 112 -23.20 14.10 -31.40
N THR A 113 -23.09 14.75 -30.25
CA THR A 113 -23.49 16.15 -30.06
C THR A 113 -22.26 17.05 -30.05
N PHE A 114 -21.15 16.58 -29.49
CA PHE A 114 -19.86 17.26 -29.52
C PHE A 114 -18.77 16.33 -30.05
N GLU A 115 -17.79 16.91 -30.72
CA GLU A 115 -16.64 16.21 -31.26
C GLU A 115 -15.42 17.14 -31.25
N ALA A 116 -14.26 16.59 -30.90
CA ALA A 116 -12.97 17.23 -30.94
C ALA A 116 -11.93 16.27 -31.53
N THR A 117 -10.95 16.81 -32.24
CA THR A 117 -9.85 16.07 -32.87
C THR A 117 -8.52 16.68 -32.42
N GLY A 118 -7.42 15.96 -32.64
CA GLY A 118 -6.09 16.53 -32.52
C GLY A 118 -5.77 17.49 -33.68
N GLN A 119 -4.56 18.03 -33.73
CA GLN A 119 -4.14 18.97 -34.78
C GLN A 119 -3.00 18.40 -35.64
N ASN A 120 -2.95 17.07 -35.77
CA ASN A 120 -1.76 16.36 -36.25
C ASN A 120 -0.55 16.73 -35.38
N ASP A 121 -0.73 16.60 -34.06
CA ASP A 121 0.26 16.94 -33.03
C ASP A 121 0.37 15.88 -31.94
N LEU A 122 1.48 15.88 -31.19
CA LEU A 122 1.70 15.00 -30.04
C LEU A 122 1.65 15.76 -28.72
N LYS A 123 1.27 17.03 -28.74
CA LYS A 123 1.17 17.86 -27.53
C LYS A 123 -0.31 18.08 -27.21
N MET A 124 -0.75 17.51 -26.09
CA MET A 124 -2.13 17.65 -25.68
C MET A 124 -2.52 19.09 -25.44
N GLN A 125 -3.69 19.44 -25.98
CA GLN A 125 -4.31 20.75 -25.85
C GLN A 125 -5.62 20.61 -25.09
N LYS A 126 -5.97 21.68 -24.37
CA LYS A 126 -7.21 21.74 -23.59
C LYS A 126 -8.39 21.99 -24.52
N VAL A 127 -9.43 21.18 -24.37
CA VAL A 127 -10.75 21.39 -24.98
C VAL A 127 -11.77 21.54 -23.85
N VAL A 128 -12.72 22.46 -24.01
CA VAL A 128 -13.84 22.66 -23.07
C VAL A 128 -15.14 22.79 -23.86
N TRP A 129 -16.08 21.88 -23.60
CA TRP A 129 -17.42 21.91 -24.19
C TRP A 129 -18.44 22.56 -23.26
N PRO A 130 -19.30 23.46 -23.78
CA PRO A 130 -20.42 24.02 -23.02
C PRO A 130 -21.59 23.03 -23.02
N LEU A 131 -21.98 22.56 -21.84
CA LEU A 131 -23.02 21.55 -21.63
C LEU A 131 -24.26 22.07 -20.89
N LYS A 132 -24.35 23.38 -20.64
CA LYS A 132 -25.45 24.01 -19.90
C LYS A 132 -26.84 23.59 -20.40
N ASP A 133 -27.03 23.55 -21.72
CA ASP A 133 -28.32 23.21 -22.34
C ASP A 133 -28.61 21.69 -22.38
N HIS A 134 -27.65 20.89 -21.92
CA HIS A 134 -27.69 19.42 -21.92
C HIS A 134 -27.68 18.83 -20.51
N GLN A 135 -27.66 19.66 -19.45
CA GLN A 135 -27.69 19.19 -18.08
C GLN A 135 -28.91 18.30 -17.81
N GLY A 136 -28.66 17.19 -17.12
CA GLY A 136 -29.66 16.18 -16.78
C GLY A 136 -29.91 15.13 -17.87
N LYS A 137 -29.32 15.24 -19.06
CA LYS A 137 -29.43 14.21 -20.11
C LYS A 137 -28.41 13.08 -19.90
N GLN A 138 -28.74 11.90 -20.41
CA GLN A 138 -27.85 10.74 -20.46
C GLN A 138 -26.84 10.91 -21.60
N ALA A 139 -25.59 10.58 -21.33
CA ALA A 139 -24.49 10.73 -22.26
C ALA A 139 -23.40 9.66 -22.08
N ARG A 140 -22.55 9.51 -23.11
CA ARG A 140 -21.31 8.72 -23.12
C ARG A 140 -20.21 9.51 -23.78
N ILE A 141 -18.97 9.30 -23.33
CA ILE A 141 -17.77 9.77 -24.02
C ILE A 141 -17.23 8.62 -24.85
N ARG A 142 -16.87 8.87 -26.10
CA ARG A 142 -16.19 7.92 -26.97
C ARG A 142 -14.88 8.51 -27.49
N ILE A 143 -13.78 7.81 -27.27
CA ILE A 143 -12.48 8.10 -27.88
C ILE A 143 -12.33 7.08 -29.01
N ILE A 144 -12.18 7.54 -30.25
CA ILE A 144 -12.21 6.68 -31.44
C ILE A 144 -10.97 6.91 -32.30
N ASP A 145 -10.43 5.81 -32.82
CA ASP A 145 -9.44 5.80 -33.88
C ASP A 145 -9.84 4.78 -34.97
N THR A 146 -10.12 5.26 -36.17
CA THR A 146 -10.47 4.41 -37.32
C THR A 146 -9.71 4.80 -38.57
N GLU A 147 -8.60 5.54 -38.43
CA GLU A 147 -7.76 5.96 -39.54
C GLU A 147 -6.47 5.13 -39.54
N PRO A 148 -6.32 4.13 -40.43
CA PRO A 148 -5.10 3.31 -40.47
C PRO A 148 -3.90 4.02 -41.12
N GLY A 149 -4.09 5.25 -41.61
CA GLY A 149 -3.12 6.03 -42.36
C GLY A 149 -2.35 7.04 -41.49
N GLY A 150 -1.63 7.96 -42.13
CA GLY A 150 -0.84 8.95 -41.40
C GLY A 150 -1.65 9.75 -40.39
N TRP A 151 -1.14 9.82 -39.15
CA TRP A 151 -1.86 10.37 -38.00
C TRP A 151 -3.11 9.57 -37.59
N GLY A 152 -3.09 8.26 -37.81
CA GLY A 152 -3.93 7.25 -37.16
C GLY A 152 -3.61 7.13 -35.68
N ILE A 153 -3.80 8.23 -34.96
CA ILE A 153 -3.54 8.29 -33.52
C ILE A 153 -4.50 9.29 -32.87
N ILE A 154 -5.06 8.93 -31.73
CA ILE A 154 -5.75 9.83 -30.83
C ILE A 154 -5.23 9.60 -29.42
N ASN A 155 -4.95 10.69 -28.73
CA ASN A 155 -4.58 10.67 -27.33
C ASN A 155 -5.52 11.56 -26.56
N ALA A 156 -5.99 11.09 -25.41
CA ALA A 156 -6.88 11.85 -24.55
C ALA A 156 -6.52 11.65 -23.08
N ASP A 157 -6.82 12.66 -22.27
CA ASP A 157 -6.54 12.61 -20.85
C ASP A 157 -7.45 13.58 -20.05
N HIS A 158 -7.64 13.28 -18.77
CA HIS A 158 -8.15 14.16 -17.73
C HIS A 158 -9.51 14.81 -18.03
N PHE A 159 -10.56 13.99 -18.09
CA PHE A 159 -11.93 14.46 -18.29
C PHE A 159 -12.50 15.03 -16.98
N VAL A 160 -12.92 16.29 -16.99
CA VAL A 160 -13.39 17.04 -15.81
C VAL A 160 -14.68 17.79 -16.12
N PHE A 161 -15.73 17.50 -15.36
CA PHE A 161 -16.95 18.29 -15.30
C PHE A 161 -16.76 19.50 -14.37
N SER A 162 -17.18 20.69 -14.78
CA SER A 162 -16.94 21.91 -14.00
C SER A 162 -18.13 22.86 -14.08
N ASP A 163 -18.37 23.60 -12.99
CA ASP A 163 -19.24 24.77 -12.96
C ASP A 163 -18.60 26.03 -13.59
N ASN A 164 -17.32 25.93 -13.99
CA ASN A 164 -16.52 27.00 -14.57
C ASN A 164 -15.98 26.62 -15.96
N GLN A 165 -15.89 27.61 -16.86
CA GLN A 165 -15.32 27.45 -18.20
C GLN A 165 -13.79 27.23 -18.18
N LYS A 166 -13.14 27.28 -17.02
CA LYS A 166 -11.70 27.02 -16.84
C LYS A 166 -11.45 25.85 -15.88
N PRO A 167 -11.73 24.60 -16.28
CA PRO A 167 -11.44 23.43 -15.46
C PRO A 167 -9.94 23.37 -15.10
N PHE A 168 -9.64 22.91 -13.89
CA PHE A 168 -8.27 22.69 -13.45
C PHE A 168 -7.69 21.42 -14.07
N PHE A 169 -6.44 21.52 -14.52
CA PHE A 169 -5.67 20.38 -15.05
C PHE A 169 -4.31 20.37 -14.32
N PRO A 170 -3.99 19.32 -13.55
CA PRO A 170 -2.70 19.18 -12.88
C PRO A 170 -1.55 19.18 -13.89
N LYS A 171 -0.39 19.71 -13.50
CA LYS A 171 0.84 19.52 -14.27
C LYS A 171 1.33 18.07 -14.10
N PRO A 172 1.98 17.48 -15.11
CA PRO A 172 2.52 16.14 -14.99
C PRO A 172 3.57 16.07 -13.87
N LYS A 173 3.43 15.09 -12.97
CA LYS A 173 4.20 15.02 -11.71
C LYS A 173 5.57 14.33 -11.85
N TYR A 174 5.78 13.54 -12.91
CA TYR A 174 7.03 12.82 -13.15
C TYR A 174 7.64 13.14 -14.51
N ARG A 175 8.94 13.50 -14.53
CA ARG A 175 9.77 13.37 -15.73
C ARG A 175 10.03 11.88 -15.90
N GLN A 176 9.49 11.28 -16.98
CA GLN A 176 9.70 9.88 -17.38
C GLN A 176 11.05 9.34 -16.90
N SER A 177 11.00 8.35 -15.99
CA SER A 177 12.13 7.44 -15.86
C SER A 177 12.29 6.76 -17.21
N LYS A 178 13.52 6.62 -17.68
CA LYS A 178 13.82 5.86 -18.90
C LYS A 178 13.39 4.41 -18.65
N ALA A 179 12.18 4.05 -19.07
CA ALA A 179 11.71 2.68 -19.12
C ALA A 179 12.57 1.93 -20.17
N ASN A 180 13.68 1.35 -19.69
CA ASN A 180 14.42 0.18 -20.19
C ASN A 180 15.70 -0.12 -19.36
N LYS A 181 15.88 0.48 -18.17
CA LYS A 181 17.08 0.26 -17.33
C LYS A 181 16.91 -0.83 -16.26
N ASP A 182 15.70 -1.12 -15.84
CA ASP A 182 15.43 -1.95 -14.65
C ASP A 182 15.15 -3.43 -14.98
N GLY A 183 15.21 -3.82 -16.26
CA GLY A 183 15.03 -5.21 -16.70
C GLY A 183 13.60 -5.74 -16.53
N LEU A 184 12.60 -4.87 -16.72
CA LEU A 184 11.18 -5.26 -16.64
C LEU A 184 10.58 -5.51 -18.03
N VAL A 185 9.76 -6.55 -18.14
CA VAL A 185 9.04 -6.94 -19.36
C VAL A 185 7.54 -6.93 -19.10
N SER A 186 6.74 -6.60 -20.12
CA SER A 186 5.28 -6.70 -20.05
C SER A 186 4.83 -8.16 -19.95
N THR A 187 3.70 -8.38 -19.28
CA THR A 187 3.03 -9.68 -19.21
C THR A 187 1.59 -9.56 -19.67
N ASP A 188 1.04 -10.63 -20.23
CA ASP A 188 -0.36 -10.68 -20.68
C ASP A 188 -1.37 -10.95 -19.55
N VAL A 189 -0.87 -11.32 -18.37
CA VAL A 189 -1.69 -11.75 -17.23
C VAL A 189 -2.56 -10.61 -16.71
N LEU A 190 -1.99 -9.41 -16.59
CA LEU A 190 -2.70 -8.21 -16.13
C LEU A 190 -2.37 -7.02 -17.04
N PRO A 191 -3.37 -6.22 -17.48
CA PRO A 191 -3.15 -5.00 -18.26
C PRO A 191 -2.17 -4.03 -17.59
N GLY A 192 -1.16 -3.58 -18.33
CA GLY A 192 -0.18 -2.59 -17.85
C GLY A 192 0.88 -3.14 -16.90
N LEU A 193 0.76 -4.39 -16.45
CA LEU A 193 1.71 -5.02 -15.55
C LEU A 193 3.05 -5.29 -16.26
N THR A 194 4.12 -4.93 -15.57
CA THR A 194 5.50 -5.25 -15.93
C THR A 194 6.18 -5.99 -14.78
N ILE A 195 6.91 -7.04 -15.12
CA ILE A 195 7.53 -7.99 -14.19
C ILE A 195 9.02 -8.16 -14.52
N PRO A 196 9.86 -8.69 -13.62
CA PRO A 196 11.26 -8.96 -13.93
C PRO A 196 11.42 -9.87 -15.16
N GLU A 197 12.41 -9.60 -16.00
CA GLU A 197 12.75 -10.47 -17.13
C GLU A 197 13.05 -11.90 -16.64
N GLY A 198 12.40 -12.89 -17.26
CA GLY A 198 12.50 -14.31 -16.87
C GLY A 198 11.48 -14.77 -15.84
N ALA A 199 10.79 -13.84 -15.17
CA ALA A 199 9.66 -14.16 -14.30
C ALA A 199 8.40 -14.48 -15.12
N VAL A 200 7.54 -15.30 -14.53
CA VAL A 200 6.20 -15.61 -15.01
C VAL A 200 5.21 -15.14 -13.96
N ALA A 201 4.22 -14.36 -14.39
CA ALA A 201 3.10 -14.00 -13.54
C ALA A 201 1.97 -15.02 -13.71
N LYS A 202 1.23 -15.29 -12.64
CA LYS A 202 -0.04 -16.05 -12.68
C LYS A 202 -1.07 -15.40 -11.81
N LEU A 203 -2.30 -15.27 -12.32
CA LEU A 203 -3.41 -14.76 -11.54
C LEU A 203 -3.86 -15.85 -10.55
N PHE A 204 -3.60 -15.65 -9.27
CA PHE A 204 -3.83 -16.66 -8.24
C PHE A 204 -5.30 -16.68 -7.79
N ALA A 205 -5.89 -15.50 -7.58
CA ALA A 205 -7.30 -15.37 -7.20
C ALA A 205 -7.82 -13.96 -7.55
N THR A 206 -9.11 -13.85 -7.84
CA THR A 206 -9.81 -12.58 -8.04
C THR A 206 -11.12 -12.54 -7.27
N ASN A 207 -11.78 -11.39 -7.23
CA ASN A 207 -13.16 -11.32 -6.79
C ASN A 207 -14.10 -12.25 -7.57
N GLN A 208 -13.96 -12.30 -8.90
CA GLN A 208 -14.84 -13.10 -9.75
C GLN A 208 -14.69 -14.60 -9.53
N THR A 209 -13.47 -15.05 -9.24
CA THR A 209 -13.19 -16.49 -9.04
C THR A 209 -13.44 -16.92 -7.60
N LEU A 210 -12.93 -16.16 -6.62
CA LEU A 210 -12.85 -16.58 -5.21
C LEU A 210 -13.25 -15.48 -4.21
N GLY A 211 -13.89 -14.40 -4.68
CA GLY A 211 -14.47 -13.38 -3.80
C GLY A 211 -13.45 -12.46 -3.11
N VAL A 212 -12.19 -12.43 -3.56
CA VAL A 212 -11.17 -11.49 -3.05
C VAL A 212 -11.69 -10.06 -3.06
N TYR A 213 -11.61 -9.37 -1.93
CA TYR A 213 -12.19 -8.04 -1.74
C TYR A 213 -11.18 -7.12 -1.07
N SER A 214 -10.84 -5.99 -1.72
CA SER A 214 -9.91 -4.96 -1.24
C SER A 214 -8.81 -5.48 -0.28
N PRO A 215 -7.93 -6.41 -0.73
CA PRO A 215 -6.89 -6.97 0.11
C PRO A 215 -5.85 -5.89 0.43
N THR A 216 -5.55 -5.72 1.72
CA THR A 216 -4.61 -4.70 2.21
C THR A 216 -3.31 -5.30 2.72
N ALA A 217 -3.36 -6.54 3.20
CA ALA A 217 -2.21 -7.32 3.63
C ALA A 217 -2.43 -8.82 3.35
N LEU A 218 -1.35 -9.58 3.20
CA LEU A 218 -1.41 -11.02 2.98
C LEU A 218 -0.29 -11.75 3.73
N THR A 219 -0.52 -13.02 4.05
CA THR A 219 0.52 -13.91 4.59
C THR A 219 0.33 -15.32 4.06
N VAL A 220 1.42 -16.07 3.93
CA VAL A 220 1.41 -17.49 3.55
C VAL A 220 1.84 -18.30 4.76
N ASP A 221 1.04 -19.28 5.16
CA ASP A 221 1.39 -20.16 6.27
C ASP A 221 2.30 -21.33 5.85
N GLU A 222 2.77 -22.10 6.81
CA GLU A 222 3.67 -23.23 6.60
C GLU A 222 3.05 -24.37 5.77
N LYS A 223 1.72 -24.38 5.61
CA LYS A 223 0.96 -25.34 4.81
C LYS A 223 0.70 -24.83 3.39
N GLY A 224 1.17 -23.63 3.04
CA GLY A 224 0.94 -23.00 1.73
C GLY A 224 -0.42 -22.33 1.58
N ARG A 225 -1.19 -22.16 2.66
CA ARG A 225 -2.47 -21.43 2.63
C ARG A 225 -2.19 -19.94 2.62
N VAL A 226 -2.89 -19.19 1.77
CA VAL A 226 -2.74 -17.73 1.66
C VAL A 226 -3.87 -17.04 2.41
N PHE A 227 -3.55 -16.31 3.46
CA PHE A 227 -4.51 -15.52 4.24
C PHE A 227 -4.45 -14.06 3.80
N LEU A 228 -5.62 -13.47 3.57
CA LEU A 228 -5.79 -12.06 3.20
C LEU A 228 -6.49 -11.31 4.32
N ALA A 229 -5.91 -10.18 4.72
CA ALA A 229 -6.63 -9.13 5.41
C ALA A 229 -7.42 -8.31 4.37
N GLU A 230 -8.74 -8.37 4.44
CA GLU A 230 -9.63 -7.64 3.53
C GLU A 230 -10.26 -6.45 4.26
N THR A 231 -10.07 -5.25 3.72
CA THR A 231 -10.80 -4.07 4.21
C THR A 231 -12.12 -3.93 3.47
N HIS A 232 -13.21 -4.13 4.19
CA HIS A 232 -14.60 -3.88 3.81
C HIS A 232 -15.09 -2.55 4.37
N ARG A 233 -14.47 -2.06 5.45
CA ARG A 233 -14.93 -0.88 6.20
C ARG A 233 -14.24 0.42 5.81
N PHE A 234 -13.19 0.40 5.01
CA PHE A 234 -12.55 1.65 4.57
C PHE A 234 -13.53 2.49 3.75
N ARG A 235 -13.94 3.66 4.28
CA ARG A 235 -15.04 4.52 3.81
C ARG A 235 -16.46 3.96 3.99
N PHE A 236 -16.61 2.88 4.74
CA PHE A 236 -17.88 2.25 5.11
C PHE A 236 -17.87 1.89 6.60
N GLY A 237 -17.61 2.89 7.45
CA GLY A 237 -17.51 2.74 8.90
C GLY A 237 -16.14 3.11 9.47
N VAL A 238 -15.08 3.07 8.66
CA VAL A 238 -13.79 3.70 8.97
C VAL A 238 -13.72 5.05 8.25
N GLU A 239 -14.22 6.06 8.95
CA GLU A 239 -14.32 7.41 8.45
C GLU A 239 -13.03 8.22 8.58
N ASP A 240 -12.95 9.29 7.78
CA ASP A 240 -11.89 10.28 7.88
C ASP A 240 -12.44 11.61 8.41
N ASN A 241 -11.67 12.28 9.26
CA ASN A 241 -12.11 13.57 9.82
C ASN A 241 -12.18 14.68 8.75
N ARG A 242 -11.54 14.51 7.58
CA ARG A 242 -11.62 15.43 6.44
C ARG A 242 -13.04 15.61 5.91
N SER A 243 -13.84 14.56 5.99
CA SER A 243 -15.27 14.58 5.63
C SER A 243 -16.18 14.92 6.82
N HIS A 244 -15.60 15.02 8.03
CA HIS A 244 -16.31 15.18 9.30
C HIS A 244 -15.64 16.24 10.18
N LEU A 245 -15.40 17.43 9.62
CA LEU A 245 -14.58 18.48 10.25
C LEU A 245 -15.07 18.95 11.63
N TYR A 246 -16.31 18.65 12.01
CA TYR A 246 -16.82 18.90 13.36
C TYR A 246 -16.16 18.04 14.44
N TRP A 247 -15.48 16.95 14.07
CA TRP A 247 -14.63 16.15 14.95
C TRP A 247 -13.28 16.80 15.25
N LEU A 248 -12.79 17.70 14.39
CA LEU A 248 -11.38 18.12 14.36
C LEU A 248 -10.81 18.52 15.73
N MET A 249 -11.52 19.32 16.51
CA MET A 249 -11.01 19.79 17.81
C MET A 249 -11.00 18.70 18.89
N ASP A 250 -11.98 17.80 18.86
CA ASP A 250 -12.04 16.65 19.77
C ASP A 250 -10.99 15.59 19.35
N ASP A 251 -10.83 15.37 18.04
CA ASP A 251 -9.83 14.49 17.46
C ASP A 251 -8.42 14.98 17.77
N ILE A 252 -8.14 16.29 17.78
CA ILE A 252 -6.83 16.85 18.18
C ILE A 252 -6.64 16.82 19.71
N SER A 253 -7.70 16.85 20.52
CA SER A 253 -7.57 16.82 21.98
C SER A 253 -7.41 15.41 22.55
N ALA A 254 -7.93 14.38 21.86
CA ALA A 254 -7.90 12.99 22.28
C ALA A 254 -6.52 12.52 22.77
N GLN A 255 -6.49 11.79 23.88
CA GLN A 255 -5.27 11.24 24.47
C GLN A 255 -5.37 9.72 24.61
N THR A 256 -6.58 9.18 24.68
CA THR A 256 -6.88 7.75 24.79
C THR A 256 -7.92 7.33 23.74
N THR A 257 -8.11 6.02 23.58
CA THR A 257 -9.22 5.48 22.78
C THR A 257 -10.59 5.84 23.36
N ASP A 258 -10.70 6.00 24.68
CA ASP A 258 -11.93 6.47 25.33
C ASP A 258 -12.31 7.89 24.90
N ASP A 259 -11.32 8.78 24.73
CA ASP A 259 -11.58 10.13 24.21
C ASP A 259 -12.15 10.08 22.78
N ARG A 260 -11.69 9.13 21.95
CA ARG A 260 -12.23 8.90 20.61
C ARG A 260 -13.67 8.36 20.65
N ILE A 261 -13.99 7.46 21.59
CA ILE A 261 -15.37 7.00 21.83
C ILE A 261 -16.25 8.19 22.21
N ALA A 262 -15.84 8.98 23.21
CA ALA A 262 -16.58 10.14 23.68
C ALA A 262 -16.81 11.16 22.56
N MET A 263 -15.84 11.34 21.65
CA MET A 263 -16.02 12.14 20.45
C MET A 263 -17.10 11.59 19.52
N HIS A 264 -17.09 10.29 19.20
CA HIS A 264 -18.12 9.68 18.36
C HIS A 264 -19.52 9.82 19.00
N GLU A 265 -19.64 9.56 20.30
CA GLU A 265 -20.90 9.71 21.05
C GLU A 265 -21.41 11.15 21.04
N LYS A 266 -20.54 12.13 21.26
CA LYS A 266 -20.87 13.56 21.23
C LYS A 266 -21.49 13.99 19.90
N TRP A 267 -21.05 13.39 18.79
CA TRP A 267 -21.45 13.78 17.43
C TRP A 267 -22.37 12.78 16.73
N GLN A 268 -22.97 11.84 17.48
CA GLN A 268 -23.83 10.80 16.93
C GLN A 268 -25.07 11.32 16.19
N GLU A 269 -25.56 12.52 16.52
CA GLU A 269 -26.65 13.17 15.79
C GLU A 269 -26.27 13.56 14.35
N LYS A 270 -24.97 13.76 14.06
CA LYS A 270 -24.46 14.06 12.72
C LYS A 270 -24.04 12.81 11.97
N LEU A 271 -23.39 11.86 12.65
CA LEU A 271 -23.05 10.55 12.13
C LEU A 271 -23.46 9.47 13.15
N PRO A 272 -24.59 8.78 12.93
CA PRO A 272 -25.06 7.75 13.84
C PRO A 272 -24.02 6.65 14.05
N LEU A 273 -23.85 6.21 15.31
CA LEU A 273 -22.87 5.17 15.66
C LEU A 273 -23.11 3.86 14.92
N GLU A 274 -24.36 3.50 14.66
CA GLU A 274 -24.73 2.31 13.88
C GLU A 274 -24.08 2.28 12.49
N LYS A 275 -23.89 3.44 11.85
CA LYS A 275 -23.20 3.51 10.54
C LYS A 275 -21.73 3.13 10.63
N LEU A 276 -21.11 3.29 11.80
CA LEU A 276 -19.71 2.93 12.04
C LEU A 276 -19.55 1.42 12.27
N THR A 277 -20.63 0.70 12.61
CA THR A 277 -20.61 -0.71 13.01
C THR A 277 -21.40 -1.64 12.08
N THR A 278 -21.86 -1.14 10.92
CA THR A 278 -22.72 -1.93 10.01
C THR A 278 -21.94 -2.94 9.18
N VAL A 279 -20.67 -2.66 8.90
CA VAL A 279 -19.79 -3.46 8.04
C VAL A 279 -18.66 -4.01 8.89
N SER A 280 -18.21 -5.22 8.56
CA SER A 280 -17.19 -5.96 9.30
C SER A 280 -15.97 -6.22 8.43
N GLU A 281 -14.76 -6.07 8.98
CA GLU A 281 -13.56 -6.55 8.29
C GLU A 281 -13.51 -8.08 8.26
N LYS A 282 -12.71 -8.62 7.34
CA LYS A 282 -12.62 -10.06 7.11
C LYS A 282 -11.19 -10.52 6.93
N ILE A 283 -10.93 -11.74 7.39
CA ILE A 283 -9.79 -12.54 7.00
C ILE A 283 -10.30 -13.64 6.09
N ARG A 284 -9.79 -13.68 4.86
CA ARG A 284 -10.07 -14.75 3.89
C ARG A 284 -8.88 -15.69 3.82
N VAL A 285 -9.12 -16.98 3.63
CA VAL A 285 -8.08 -17.94 3.26
C VAL A 285 -8.32 -18.43 1.82
N LEU A 286 -7.24 -18.57 1.07
CA LEU A 286 -7.19 -19.08 -0.29
C LEU A 286 -6.26 -20.31 -0.33
N ILE A 287 -6.66 -21.34 -1.08
CA ILE A 287 -5.92 -22.59 -1.19
C ILE A 287 -5.89 -23.02 -2.66
N ASP A 288 -4.71 -23.41 -3.12
CA ASP A 288 -4.44 -24.14 -4.35
C ASP A 288 -4.32 -25.62 -3.98
N THR A 289 -5.36 -26.41 -4.24
CA THR A 289 -5.44 -27.80 -3.76
C THR A 289 -4.82 -28.80 -4.73
N ASP A 290 -4.65 -28.43 -6.00
CA ASP A 290 -4.06 -29.28 -7.04
C ASP A 290 -2.62 -28.91 -7.42
N GLY A 291 -2.13 -27.77 -6.93
CA GLY A 291 -0.75 -27.29 -7.07
C GLY A 291 -0.45 -26.67 -8.44
N ASP A 292 -1.46 -26.24 -9.21
CA ASP A 292 -1.26 -25.64 -10.53
C ASP A 292 -0.75 -24.17 -10.49
N GLY A 293 -0.77 -23.58 -9.29
CA GLY A 293 -0.40 -22.19 -9.02
C GLY A 293 -1.56 -21.20 -9.07
N VAL A 294 -2.80 -21.68 -9.10
CA VAL A 294 -4.04 -20.91 -9.03
C VAL A 294 -4.87 -21.44 -7.86
N ALA A 295 -5.40 -20.55 -7.02
CA ALA A 295 -6.29 -20.99 -5.96
C ALA A 295 -7.62 -21.49 -6.55
N ASP A 296 -8.13 -22.57 -5.98
CA ASP A 296 -9.42 -23.18 -6.33
C ASP A 296 -10.43 -23.14 -5.16
N THR A 297 -9.96 -22.86 -3.95
CA THR A 297 -10.74 -22.88 -2.72
C THR A 297 -10.62 -21.55 -1.98
N SER A 298 -11.74 -21.06 -1.43
CA SER A 298 -11.78 -19.87 -0.59
C SER A 298 -12.79 -19.99 0.54
N GLU A 299 -12.36 -19.58 1.73
CA GLU A 299 -13.21 -19.52 2.94
C GLU A 299 -13.01 -18.20 3.69
N ILE A 300 -14.04 -17.76 4.42
CA ILE A 300 -13.89 -16.67 5.40
C ILE A 300 -13.38 -17.27 6.70
N PHE A 301 -12.10 -17.06 6.98
CA PHE A 301 -11.44 -17.54 8.18
C PHE A 301 -11.92 -16.81 9.44
N ALA A 302 -12.03 -15.48 9.36
CA ALA A 302 -12.52 -14.66 10.47
C ALA A 302 -13.29 -13.43 9.96
N GLU A 303 -14.31 -13.04 10.70
CA GLU A 303 -15.11 -11.80 10.55
C GLU A 303 -15.59 -11.33 11.94
N LYS A 304 -16.45 -10.31 12.04
CA LYS A 304 -16.86 -9.66 13.32
C LYS A 304 -15.78 -8.75 13.91
N PHE A 305 -15.16 -7.98 13.03
CA PHE A 305 -14.34 -6.79 13.34
C PHE A 305 -15.13 -5.54 12.91
N ASP A 306 -16.27 -5.34 13.57
CA ASP A 306 -17.28 -4.31 13.30
C ASP A 306 -17.54 -3.38 14.50
N ASP A 307 -16.67 -3.38 15.52
CA ASP A 307 -16.84 -2.51 16.68
C ASP A 307 -16.61 -1.03 16.31
N LEU A 308 -17.11 -0.12 17.17
CA LEU A 308 -17.10 1.33 16.94
C LEU A 308 -15.70 1.89 16.59
N LEU A 309 -14.67 1.39 17.27
CA LEU A 309 -13.31 1.85 17.07
C LEU A 309 -12.53 1.04 16.03
N ASP A 310 -13.05 -0.13 15.65
CA ASP A 310 -12.36 -1.06 14.78
C ASP A 310 -11.93 -0.33 13.49
N GLY A 311 -10.67 -0.44 13.13
CA GLY A 311 -10.09 0.25 11.98
C GLY A 311 -10.10 -0.57 10.70
N THR A 312 -9.19 -0.21 9.81
CA THR A 312 -8.94 -1.03 8.63
C THR A 312 -8.26 -2.33 9.02
N ALA A 313 -8.63 -3.44 8.38
CA ALA A 313 -7.79 -4.64 8.34
C ALA A 313 -6.47 -4.23 7.66
N ALA A 314 -5.37 -4.15 8.41
CA ALA A 314 -4.20 -3.40 7.94
C ALA A 314 -2.86 -4.14 8.09
N GLY A 315 -2.87 -5.34 8.67
CA GLY A 315 -1.70 -6.20 8.78
C GLY A 315 -2.08 -7.61 9.22
N ILE A 316 -1.36 -8.61 8.72
CA ILE A 316 -1.60 -10.03 9.02
C ILE A 316 -0.29 -10.81 8.96
N MET A 317 -0.11 -11.80 9.84
CA MET A 317 1.04 -12.71 9.78
C MET A 317 0.64 -14.09 10.29
N ALA A 318 0.94 -15.13 9.53
CA ALA A 318 0.84 -16.51 9.95
C ALA A 318 2.16 -16.95 10.58
N PHE A 319 2.10 -17.52 11.77
CA PHE A 319 3.28 -18.08 12.43
C PHE A 319 2.90 -19.23 13.36
N GLU A 320 3.44 -20.42 13.10
CA GLU A 320 3.31 -21.62 13.94
C GLU A 320 1.84 -21.97 14.23
N GLY A 321 1.00 -21.95 13.18
CA GLY A 321 -0.42 -22.29 13.25
C GLY A 321 -1.32 -21.18 13.80
N LYS A 322 -0.78 -20.00 14.10
CA LYS A 322 -1.53 -18.83 14.59
C LYS A 322 -1.56 -17.71 13.57
N ILE A 323 -2.65 -16.96 13.56
CA ILE A 323 -2.80 -15.73 12.78
C ILE A 323 -2.73 -14.53 13.72
N TYR A 324 -1.74 -13.67 13.51
CA TYR A 324 -1.65 -12.36 14.13
C TYR A 324 -2.31 -11.34 13.22
N PHE A 325 -3.23 -10.53 13.74
CA PHE A 325 -4.04 -9.63 12.93
C PHE A 325 -4.08 -8.22 13.54
N ALA A 326 -3.78 -7.22 12.70
CA ALA A 326 -3.82 -5.82 13.05
C ALA A 326 -5.14 -5.20 12.60
N CYS A 327 -5.98 -4.90 13.58
CA CYS A 327 -7.21 -4.13 13.42
C CYS A 327 -7.39 -3.31 14.69
N ILE A 328 -6.94 -2.05 14.63
CA ILE A 328 -7.05 -1.12 15.77
C ILE A 328 -8.48 -1.15 16.32
N PRO A 329 -8.73 -0.99 17.63
CA PRO A 329 -7.74 -0.66 18.64
C PRO A 329 -6.89 -1.85 19.10
N ASN A 330 -7.03 -3.02 18.48
CA ASN A 330 -6.52 -4.29 18.99
C ASN A 330 -5.40 -4.90 18.10
N ILE A 331 -4.47 -5.56 18.76
CA ILE A 331 -3.67 -6.65 18.17
C ILE A 331 -4.37 -7.96 18.52
N TRP A 332 -4.73 -8.75 17.52
CA TRP A 332 -5.39 -10.04 17.70
C TRP A 332 -4.42 -11.21 17.48
N MET A 333 -4.60 -12.27 18.26
CA MET A 333 -4.09 -13.62 17.97
C MET A 333 -5.29 -14.54 17.74
N ILE A 334 -5.32 -15.23 16.60
CA ILE A 334 -6.44 -16.04 16.13
C ILE A 334 -5.95 -17.45 15.81
N GLU A 335 -6.69 -18.46 16.25
CA GLU A 335 -6.35 -19.87 16.08
C GLU A 335 -7.55 -20.64 15.50
N ASP A 336 -7.25 -21.55 14.57
CA ASP A 336 -8.13 -22.62 14.08
C ASP A 336 -7.68 -23.92 14.77
N VAL A 337 -8.52 -24.43 15.65
CA VAL A 337 -8.18 -25.48 16.61
C VAL A 337 -8.66 -26.84 16.10
N ASP A 338 -9.69 -26.88 15.26
CA ASP A 338 -10.24 -28.12 14.70
C ASP A 338 -9.87 -28.39 13.23
N GLY A 339 -9.26 -27.41 12.55
CA GLY A 339 -8.76 -27.51 11.18
C GLY A 339 -9.82 -27.29 10.11
N ASP A 340 -10.99 -26.72 10.45
CA ASP A 340 -12.07 -26.45 9.51
C ASP A 340 -11.89 -25.16 8.68
N LEU A 341 -10.76 -24.47 8.85
CA LEU A 341 -10.43 -23.19 8.23
C LEU A 341 -11.26 -22.00 8.74
N LYS A 342 -11.76 -22.07 9.97
CA LYS A 342 -12.42 -20.97 10.65
C LYS A 342 -11.77 -20.67 11.99
N SER A 343 -11.91 -19.42 12.42
CA SER A 343 -11.40 -18.97 13.70
C SER A 343 -12.24 -19.57 14.84
N ASP A 344 -11.64 -20.41 15.67
CA ASP A 344 -12.27 -20.95 16.88
C ASP A 344 -11.96 -20.12 18.12
N LYS A 345 -10.71 -19.64 18.20
CA LYS A 345 -10.19 -18.91 19.36
C LYS A 345 -9.61 -17.58 18.93
N ARG A 346 -9.97 -16.52 19.66
CA ARG A 346 -9.50 -15.15 19.45
C ARG A 346 -9.09 -14.54 20.78
N GLU A 347 -7.89 -13.97 20.82
CA GLU A 347 -7.35 -13.27 21.98
C GLU A 347 -6.90 -11.87 21.56
N VAL A 348 -7.28 -10.85 22.34
CA VAL A 348 -6.68 -9.52 22.23
C VAL A 348 -5.34 -9.55 22.98
N LEU A 349 -4.24 -9.40 22.25
CA LEU A 349 -2.90 -9.34 22.84
C LEU A 349 -2.63 -8.00 23.51
N GLN A 350 -3.09 -6.91 22.88
CA GLN A 350 -3.00 -5.54 23.38
C GLN A 350 -4.07 -4.68 22.72
N ASP A 351 -4.68 -3.78 23.50
CA ASP A 351 -5.61 -2.74 23.04
C ASP A 351 -5.01 -1.32 23.16
N GLY A 352 -5.77 -0.30 22.79
CA GLY A 352 -5.41 1.11 22.97
C GLY A 352 -4.66 1.76 21.79
N PHE A 353 -4.67 1.11 20.62
CA PHE A 353 -4.17 1.70 19.37
C PHE A 353 -5.24 2.55 18.68
N GLY A 354 -4.82 3.52 17.86
CA GLY A 354 -5.73 4.35 17.07
C GLY A 354 -6.48 5.39 17.90
N VAL A 355 -5.74 6.17 18.71
CA VAL A 355 -6.28 7.27 19.53
C VAL A 355 -6.92 8.35 18.66
N ARG A 356 -6.35 8.66 17.50
CA ARG A 356 -6.93 9.63 16.54
C ARG A 356 -7.83 8.96 15.50
N VAL A 357 -8.65 9.76 14.83
CA VAL A 357 -9.37 9.40 13.61
C VAL A 357 -8.56 9.74 12.37
N SER A 358 -7.94 10.93 12.32
CA SER A 358 -7.07 11.29 11.20
C SER A 358 -5.69 10.68 11.34
N PHE A 359 -5.05 10.21 10.27
CA PHE A 359 -5.63 9.93 8.95
C PHE A 359 -6.16 8.49 8.91
N SER A 360 -7.35 8.29 8.35
CA SER A 360 -7.87 6.93 8.17
C SER A 360 -6.92 6.08 7.31
N GLY A 361 -6.57 4.88 7.78
CA GLY A 361 -5.56 4.01 7.16
C GLY A 361 -4.12 4.23 7.67
N HIS A 362 -3.90 5.19 8.57
CA HIS A 362 -2.66 5.28 9.37
C HIS A 362 -2.79 4.46 10.65
N ASP A 363 -3.20 3.21 10.47
CA ASP A 363 -3.56 2.30 11.53
C ASP A 363 -2.34 1.50 12.00
N LEU A 364 -2.60 0.52 12.86
CA LEU A 364 -1.66 -0.55 13.17
C LEU A 364 -1.52 -1.43 11.91
N ASN A 365 -0.31 -1.77 11.52
CA ASN A 365 -0.03 -2.48 10.29
C ASN A 365 0.80 -3.76 10.54
N GLY A 366 1.42 -4.31 9.47
CA GLY A 366 2.01 -5.64 9.38
C GLY A 366 2.99 -6.05 10.49
N PHE A 367 3.30 -7.35 10.51
CA PHE A 367 4.14 -7.96 11.53
C PHE A 367 5.37 -8.63 10.92
N ALA A 368 6.45 -8.69 11.69
CA ALA A 368 7.57 -9.58 11.38
C ALA A 368 8.09 -10.26 12.63
N LEU A 369 8.52 -11.51 12.47
CA LEU A 369 9.29 -12.20 13.49
C LEU A 369 10.75 -11.75 13.42
N GLY A 370 11.21 -11.05 14.45
CA GLY A 370 12.58 -10.61 14.58
C GLY A 370 13.55 -11.77 14.84
N PRO A 371 14.86 -11.56 14.57
CA PRO A 371 15.88 -12.56 14.85
C PRO A 371 16.01 -12.90 16.34
N ASP A 372 15.50 -12.05 17.23
CA ASP A 372 15.43 -12.25 18.67
C ASP A 372 14.19 -13.03 19.12
N GLY A 373 13.40 -13.58 18.17
CA GLY A 373 12.22 -14.39 18.44
C GLY A 373 11.00 -13.61 18.95
N ARG A 374 11.01 -12.28 18.85
CA ARG A 374 9.89 -11.42 19.20
C ARG A 374 9.14 -10.99 17.95
N LEU A 375 7.86 -10.69 18.10
CA LEU A 375 7.08 -10.08 17.03
C LEU A 375 7.27 -8.57 17.05
N TYR A 376 7.43 -8.00 15.86
CA TYR A 376 7.49 -6.57 15.62
C TYR A 376 6.26 -6.14 14.85
N THR A 377 5.76 -4.95 15.13
CA THR A 377 4.65 -4.31 14.40
C THR A 377 4.87 -2.82 14.29
N THR A 378 4.13 -2.17 13.40
CA THR A 378 4.21 -0.73 13.16
C THR A 378 2.84 -0.08 13.31
N ILE A 379 2.80 1.13 13.86
CA ILE A 379 1.58 1.94 14.00
C ILE A 379 1.81 3.31 13.37
N GLY A 380 0.82 3.79 12.61
CA GLY A 380 0.80 5.15 12.11
C GLY A 380 0.49 6.20 13.17
N ASP A 381 0.45 7.45 12.75
CA ASP A 381 0.35 8.61 13.63
C ASP A 381 -1.03 8.82 14.26
N ARG A 382 -2.01 7.96 13.96
CA ARG A 382 -3.19 7.80 14.82
C ARG A 382 -2.81 7.44 16.25
N GLY A 383 -1.61 6.90 16.43
CA GLY A 383 -0.94 6.77 17.71
C GLY A 383 -1.60 5.76 18.63
N PHE A 384 -1.11 5.70 19.87
CA PHE A 384 -1.53 4.72 20.84
C PHE A 384 -1.41 5.26 22.26
N SER A 385 -2.25 4.74 23.15
CA SER A 385 -2.17 4.99 24.58
C SER A 385 -2.73 3.77 25.31
N PHE A 386 -1.85 3.04 26.00
CA PHE A 386 -2.23 1.81 26.68
C PHE A 386 -1.31 1.47 27.84
N THR A 387 -1.75 0.50 28.63
CA THR A 387 -0.96 -0.15 29.67
C THR A 387 -0.69 -1.59 29.27
N THR A 388 0.57 -2.00 29.28
CA THR A 388 1.01 -3.37 28.98
C THR A 388 0.50 -4.38 30.01
N LYS A 389 0.56 -5.69 29.70
CA LYS A 389 0.26 -6.77 30.64
C LYS A 389 1.09 -6.68 31.93
N GLU A 390 2.29 -6.09 31.86
CA GLU A 390 3.22 -5.89 32.98
C GLU A 390 3.00 -4.57 33.75
N GLY A 391 2.04 -3.73 33.33
CA GLY A 391 1.72 -2.47 34.01
C GLY A 391 2.56 -1.27 33.56
N LEU A 392 3.35 -1.39 32.49
CA LEU A 392 4.03 -0.24 31.89
C LEU A 392 3.05 0.59 31.05
N GLU A 393 3.05 1.90 31.26
CA GLU A 393 2.20 2.85 30.53
C GLU A 393 2.96 3.45 29.33
N TYR A 394 2.31 3.44 28.17
CA TYR A 394 2.77 4.14 26.97
C TYR A 394 1.72 5.14 26.50
N LYS A 395 2.16 6.35 26.18
CA LYS A 395 1.28 7.45 25.73
C LYS A 395 1.90 8.22 24.58
N TYR A 396 1.57 7.81 23.36
CA TYR A 396 2.06 8.37 22.10
C TYR A 396 0.90 8.68 21.14
N PRO A 397 0.00 9.61 21.50
CA PRO A 397 -1.25 9.81 20.75
C PRO A 397 -1.08 10.61 19.45
N ASN A 398 0.13 11.01 19.06
CA ASN A 398 0.36 11.95 17.96
C ASN A 398 1.56 11.59 17.07
N GLN A 399 1.99 10.33 17.09
CA GLN A 399 3.11 9.84 16.30
C GLN A 399 3.02 8.34 16.12
N GLY A 400 3.56 7.86 15.01
CA GLY A 400 3.74 6.44 14.74
C GLY A 400 4.99 5.88 15.41
N ALA A 401 5.05 4.55 15.47
CA ALA A 401 6.13 3.83 16.11
C ALA A 401 6.33 2.43 15.54
N ILE A 402 7.50 1.86 15.85
CA ILE A 402 7.77 0.41 15.80
C ILE A 402 7.66 -0.11 17.23
N LEU A 403 6.90 -1.19 17.43
CA LEU A 403 6.78 -1.90 18.70
C LEU A 403 7.30 -3.34 18.56
N ARG A 404 7.72 -3.95 19.67
CA ARG A 404 8.03 -5.38 19.73
C ARG A 404 7.44 -6.04 20.97
N PHE A 405 7.09 -7.32 20.90
CA PHE A 405 6.49 -8.08 22.01
C PHE A 405 6.75 -9.58 21.83
N GLU A 406 6.63 -10.36 22.91
CA GLU A 406 6.68 -11.83 22.80
C GLU A 406 5.44 -12.34 22.05
N PRO A 407 5.49 -13.51 21.39
CA PRO A 407 4.34 -14.04 20.62
C PRO A 407 3.03 -14.23 21.39
N ASP A 408 3.04 -14.17 22.73
CA ASP A 408 1.87 -14.21 23.61
C ASP A 408 1.37 -12.81 24.05
N GLY A 409 1.93 -11.73 23.47
CA GLY A 409 1.60 -10.35 23.81
C GLY A 409 2.32 -9.79 25.04
N SER A 410 3.10 -10.59 25.77
CA SER A 410 3.85 -10.12 26.93
C SER A 410 5.08 -9.28 26.53
N LYS A 411 5.59 -8.51 27.50
CA LYS A 411 6.78 -7.67 27.37
C LYS A 411 6.70 -6.76 26.14
N MET A 412 5.62 -6.01 25.98
CA MET A 412 5.54 -5.07 24.87
C MET A 412 6.46 -3.86 25.10
N GLU A 413 7.21 -3.48 24.08
CA GLU A 413 8.19 -2.40 24.10
C GLU A 413 8.03 -1.49 22.88
N VAL A 414 8.17 -0.18 23.09
CA VAL A 414 8.31 0.80 22.01
C VAL A 414 9.76 0.88 21.59
N VAL A 415 10.06 0.60 20.32
CA VAL A 415 11.43 0.50 19.79
C VAL A 415 11.87 1.81 19.14
N HIS A 416 11.05 2.37 18.26
CA HIS A 416 11.39 3.58 17.47
C HIS A 416 10.13 4.43 17.35
N THR A 417 10.22 5.74 17.63
CA THR A 417 9.11 6.70 17.59
C THR A 417 9.30 7.77 16.51
N GLY A 418 8.39 8.73 16.42
CA GLY A 418 8.48 9.83 15.45
C GLY A 418 8.34 9.41 14.00
N LEU A 419 7.65 8.30 13.74
CA LEU A 419 7.28 7.88 12.40
C LEU A 419 5.89 8.43 12.05
N ARG A 420 5.55 8.52 10.76
CA ARG A 420 4.25 9.03 10.30
C ARG A 420 3.23 7.92 10.10
N ASN A 421 3.48 7.06 9.13
CA ASN A 421 2.71 5.87 8.82
C ASN A 421 3.66 4.82 8.24
N PRO A 422 4.52 4.23 9.10
CA PRO A 422 5.31 3.07 8.74
C PRO A 422 4.34 1.90 8.54
N LYS A 423 4.33 1.36 7.31
CA LYS A 423 3.34 0.36 6.92
C LYS A 423 3.73 -1.05 7.30
N GLU A 424 5.02 -1.38 7.31
CA GLU A 424 5.48 -2.70 7.72
C GLU A 424 6.97 -2.65 8.08
N ILE A 425 7.48 -3.72 8.67
CA ILE A 425 8.89 -3.89 9.01
C ILE A 425 9.39 -5.24 8.50
N ALA A 426 10.59 -5.26 7.92
CA ALA A 426 11.25 -6.49 7.49
C ALA A 426 12.70 -6.52 7.97
N PHE A 427 13.25 -7.72 8.16
CA PHE A 427 14.62 -7.93 8.57
C PHE A 427 15.43 -8.52 7.41
N ASP A 428 16.64 -8.01 7.19
CA ASP A 428 17.61 -8.71 6.35
C ASP A 428 18.19 -9.94 7.08
N GLN A 429 19.00 -10.71 6.36
CA GLN A 429 19.67 -11.90 6.91
C GLN A 429 20.64 -11.62 8.07
N PHE A 430 20.97 -10.35 8.33
CA PHE A 430 21.86 -9.91 9.40
C PHE A 430 21.08 -9.34 10.60
N GLY A 431 19.75 -9.34 10.56
CA GLY A 431 18.89 -8.84 11.61
C GLY A 431 18.71 -7.31 11.60
N THR A 432 19.04 -6.64 10.50
CA THR A 432 18.80 -5.21 10.32
C THR A 432 17.33 -4.99 9.97
N GLY A 433 16.57 -4.38 10.89
CA GLY A 433 15.16 -4.07 10.67
C GLY A 433 14.99 -2.79 9.86
N ILE A 434 14.23 -2.85 8.76
CA ILE A 434 13.90 -1.71 7.90
C ILE A 434 12.39 -1.50 7.89
N THR A 435 11.95 -0.24 7.94
CA THR A 435 10.58 0.16 7.60
C THR A 435 10.60 1.26 6.54
N VAL A 436 9.47 1.48 5.87
CA VAL A 436 9.31 2.58 4.91
C VAL A 436 8.11 3.42 5.32
N ASP A 437 8.37 4.69 5.57
CA ASP A 437 7.43 5.61 6.21
C ASP A 437 6.85 6.61 5.21
N ASN A 438 5.52 6.78 5.22
CA ASN A 438 4.81 7.62 4.25
C ASN A 438 5.15 9.12 4.39
N ASN A 439 4.92 9.86 3.30
CA ASN A 439 5.09 11.31 3.23
C ASN A 439 3.87 12.09 3.77
N SER A 440 3.97 13.40 3.99
CA SER A 440 2.94 14.27 4.57
C SER A 440 1.93 14.88 3.58
N ASP A 441 1.97 14.48 2.32
CA ASP A 441 1.20 15.03 1.20
C ASP A 441 1.47 16.54 0.96
N GLN A 442 2.63 17.05 1.39
CA GLN A 442 3.02 18.47 1.25
C GLN A 442 4.19 18.68 0.28
N GLY A 443 4.53 17.67 -0.50
CA GLY A 443 5.64 17.67 -1.46
C GLY A 443 6.92 17.02 -0.93
N ASP A 444 6.92 16.56 0.32
CA ASP A 444 7.90 15.61 0.84
C ASP A 444 7.72 14.22 0.24
N ARG A 445 8.71 13.35 0.43
CA ARG A 445 8.74 11.99 -0.10
C ARG A 445 8.81 10.97 1.01
N ALA A 446 8.32 9.76 0.74
CA ALA A 446 8.36 8.67 1.69
C ALA A 446 9.81 8.25 1.96
N ARG A 447 10.03 7.66 3.13
CA ARG A 447 11.34 7.58 3.79
C ARG A 447 11.69 6.13 4.08
N VAL A 448 12.82 5.64 3.58
CA VAL A 448 13.38 4.35 4.03
C VAL A 448 14.11 4.58 5.34
N VAL A 449 13.67 3.91 6.41
CA VAL A 449 14.13 4.13 7.78
C VAL A 449 14.69 2.83 8.34
N PHE A 450 15.91 2.89 8.89
CA PHE A 450 16.43 1.76 9.67
C PHE A 450 15.87 1.82 11.09
N MET A 451 15.44 0.69 11.61
CA MET A 451 14.96 0.56 12.98
C MET A 451 16.14 0.74 13.93
N LEU A 452 16.00 1.68 14.86
CA LEU A 452 16.98 1.92 15.91
C LEU A 452 16.25 2.03 17.25
N GLU A 453 16.68 1.24 18.23
CA GLU A 453 16.10 1.26 19.57
C GLU A 453 16.31 2.63 20.24
N GLY A 454 15.23 3.22 20.75
CA GLY A 454 15.22 4.54 21.39
C GLY A 454 15.24 5.72 20.42
N ALA A 455 15.16 5.49 19.10
CA ALA A 455 15.19 6.56 18.11
C ALA A 455 13.88 7.33 18.00
N ASP A 456 14.00 8.55 17.47
CA ASP A 456 12.89 9.43 17.07
C ASP A 456 13.14 9.88 15.63
N SER A 457 12.20 9.60 14.73
CA SER A 457 12.25 10.01 13.31
C SER A 457 11.62 11.39 13.06
N GLY A 458 11.26 12.11 14.12
CA GLY A 458 10.90 13.53 14.11
C GLY A 458 9.44 13.85 13.77
N TRP A 459 8.63 12.89 13.32
CA TRP A 459 7.24 13.15 12.94
C TRP A 459 6.35 13.40 14.16
N ARG A 460 5.45 14.37 14.03
CA ARG A 460 4.30 14.57 14.91
C ARG A 460 3.09 14.95 14.06
N MET A 461 1.91 14.45 14.42
CA MET A 461 0.64 14.68 13.71
C MET A 461 0.35 16.18 13.42
N GLY A 462 0.80 17.06 14.32
CA GLY A 462 0.68 18.52 14.13
C GLY A 462 1.31 19.03 12.83
N HIS A 463 2.33 18.36 12.28
CA HIS A 463 2.97 18.71 11.01
C HIS A 463 2.08 18.53 9.78
N GLN A 464 0.95 17.82 9.91
CA GLN A 464 0.00 17.68 8.80
C GLN A 464 -1.34 18.33 9.12
N VAL A 465 -2.00 17.93 10.22
CA VAL A 465 -3.38 18.35 10.51
C VAL A 465 -3.51 19.87 10.60
N LEU A 466 -2.55 20.54 11.27
CA LEU A 466 -2.58 22.00 11.44
C LEU A 466 -2.21 22.76 10.16
N HIS A 467 -1.67 22.10 9.13
CA HIS A 467 -1.28 22.74 7.87
C HIS A 467 -2.31 22.52 6.77
N SER A 468 -2.82 21.30 6.64
CA SER A 468 -3.85 20.96 5.65
C SER A 468 -5.20 21.60 5.97
N PHE A 469 -5.53 21.76 7.27
CA PHE A 469 -6.85 22.23 7.72
C PHE A 469 -6.80 23.47 8.60
N HIS A 470 -5.72 24.26 8.49
CA HIS A 470 -5.44 25.38 9.38
C HIS A 470 -6.63 26.34 9.58
N LYS A 471 -7.35 26.68 8.50
CA LYS A 471 -8.51 27.59 8.56
C LYS A 471 -9.66 27.01 9.38
N THR A 472 -9.96 25.73 9.18
CA THR A 472 -11.01 25.01 9.92
C THR A 472 -10.62 24.84 11.39
N ALA A 473 -9.34 24.64 11.66
CA ALA A 473 -8.78 24.65 13.01
C ALA A 473 -8.78 26.04 13.68
N GLY A 474 -9.36 27.07 13.04
CA GLY A 474 -9.42 28.44 13.57
C GLY A 474 -8.12 29.23 13.41
N ILE A 475 -7.18 28.77 12.59
CA ILE A 475 -5.90 29.41 12.33
C ILE A 475 -5.96 30.14 10.98
N PRO A 476 -6.11 31.49 10.95
CA PRO A 476 -6.35 32.21 9.70
C PRO A 476 -5.16 32.18 8.73
N ASN A 477 -3.94 32.22 9.28
CA ASN A 477 -2.69 32.14 8.51
C ASN A 477 -2.13 30.73 8.57
N LYS A 478 -1.57 30.23 7.46
CA LYS A 478 -0.94 28.91 7.43
C LYS A 478 0.22 28.88 8.44
N PRO A 479 0.22 27.98 9.44
CA PRO A 479 1.29 27.92 10.43
C PRO A 479 2.61 27.48 9.78
N ILE A 480 3.71 27.75 10.47
CA ILE A 480 5.04 27.26 10.11
C ILE A 480 5.07 25.74 10.24
N ASN A 481 5.41 25.03 9.15
CA ASN A 481 5.57 23.58 9.17
C ASN A 481 7.04 23.23 9.42
N GLN A 482 7.39 22.88 10.66
CA GLN A 482 8.76 22.54 11.06
C GLN A 482 9.30 21.34 10.26
N TRP A 483 8.48 20.31 10.05
CA TRP A 483 8.82 19.15 9.22
C TRP A 483 9.40 19.55 7.85
N MET A 484 8.76 20.52 7.20
CA MET A 484 9.17 21.00 5.88
C MET A 484 10.29 22.04 5.95
N GLN A 485 10.26 22.97 6.91
CA GLN A 485 11.25 24.04 7.02
C GLN A 485 12.63 23.51 7.45
N GLU A 486 12.64 22.58 8.40
CA GLU A 486 13.85 21.96 8.93
C GLU A 486 14.23 20.69 8.14
N LYS A 487 13.51 20.40 7.05
CA LYS A 487 13.80 19.30 6.12
C LYS A 487 13.94 17.95 6.83
N MET A 488 13.12 17.70 7.84
CA MET A 488 13.20 16.50 8.70
C MET A 488 12.91 15.19 7.95
N TRP A 489 12.31 15.29 6.76
CA TRP A 489 12.01 14.16 5.88
C TRP A 489 13.11 13.79 4.88
N GLU A 490 14.09 14.68 4.66
CA GLU A 490 15.22 14.43 3.76
C GLU A 490 16.21 13.47 4.44
N PRO A 491 17.06 12.74 3.67
CA PRO A 491 18.27 12.16 4.22
C PRO A 491 19.13 13.21 4.91
N LYS A 492 20.09 12.73 5.71
CA LYS A 492 20.97 13.57 6.54
C LYS A 492 21.44 14.83 5.82
N ASN A 493 21.16 15.99 6.41
CA ASN A 493 21.63 17.29 5.94
C ASN A 493 21.88 18.27 7.09
N ASP A 494 22.55 19.39 6.80
CA ASP A 494 23.01 20.35 7.82
C ASP A 494 21.88 21.18 8.47
N SER A 495 20.65 21.12 7.94
CA SER A 495 19.51 21.90 8.43
C SER A 495 18.63 21.16 9.44
N GLN A 496 18.86 19.85 9.62
CA GLN A 496 18.01 19.00 10.44
C GLN A 496 18.31 19.12 11.94
N PRO A 497 17.30 18.93 12.83
CA PRO A 497 17.52 18.85 14.26
C PRO A 497 18.41 17.66 14.64
N GLY A 498 19.39 17.87 15.53
CA GLY A 498 20.31 16.80 15.94
C GLY A 498 19.70 15.71 16.84
N HIS A 499 18.43 15.84 17.24
CA HIS A 499 17.75 14.85 18.09
C HIS A 499 17.05 13.74 17.29
N ILE A 500 16.91 13.89 15.97
CA ILE A 500 16.25 12.88 15.13
C ILE A 500 17.26 11.94 14.49
N VAL A 501 16.80 10.73 14.17
CA VAL A 501 17.49 9.84 13.25
C VAL A 501 16.94 10.09 11.84
N PRO A 502 17.75 10.62 10.90
CA PRO A 502 17.29 10.87 9.55
C PRO A 502 17.08 9.55 8.79
N PRO A 503 16.19 9.55 7.78
CA PRO A 503 16.03 8.39 6.91
C PRO A 503 17.28 8.15 6.05
N MET A 504 17.43 6.91 5.58
CA MET A 504 18.54 6.51 4.70
C MET A 504 18.37 7.05 3.28
N LEU A 505 17.13 7.09 2.78
CA LEU A 505 16.80 7.53 1.43
C LEU A 505 15.32 7.93 1.33
N ASN A 506 15.00 8.89 0.45
CA ASN A 506 13.64 9.04 -0.05
C ASN A 506 13.44 8.24 -1.34
N LEU A 507 12.61 7.18 -1.29
CA LEU A 507 12.44 6.26 -2.42
C LEU A 507 11.01 6.30 -3.00
N THR A 508 10.01 5.96 -2.18
CA THR A 508 8.63 5.74 -2.60
C THR A 508 7.76 7.00 -2.44
N SER A 509 6.45 6.88 -2.73
CA SER A 509 5.45 7.90 -2.39
C SER A 509 4.42 7.35 -1.41
N GLY A 510 3.84 6.17 -1.66
CA GLY A 510 2.85 5.55 -0.80
C GLY A 510 3.28 4.14 -0.38
N PRO A 511 4.32 3.97 0.45
CA PRO A 511 4.72 2.65 0.91
C PRO A 511 3.56 1.94 1.60
N SER A 512 3.31 0.67 1.26
CA SER A 512 2.16 -0.09 1.76
C SER A 512 2.46 -1.50 2.31
N GLY A 513 3.45 -2.20 1.76
CA GLY A 513 3.86 -3.55 2.21
C GLY A 513 5.33 -3.80 1.91
N LEU A 514 6.02 -4.56 2.76
CA LEU A 514 7.48 -4.66 2.79
C LEU A 514 7.93 -6.09 3.12
N ALA A 515 8.67 -6.71 2.21
CA ALA A 515 9.27 -8.02 2.44
C ALA A 515 10.77 -8.01 2.13
N PHE A 516 11.53 -8.92 2.75
CA PHE A 516 12.91 -9.23 2.40
C PHE A 516 13.00 -10.62 1.77
N TYR A 517 13.84 -10.80 0.75
CA TYR A 517 14.05 -12.11 0.14
C TYR A 517 14.56 -13.14 1.17
N PRO A 518 13.85 -14.25 1.43
CA PRO A 518 14.13 -15.11 2.59
C PRO A 518 15.38 -15.98 2.42
N GLY A 519 15.92 -16.09 1.20
CA GLY A 519 17.18 -16.77 0.91
C GLY A 519 17.06 -18.00 -0.01
N THR A 520 15.88 -18.63 -0.09
CA THR A 520 15.59 -19.75 -1.02
C THR A 520 14.28 -19.53 -1.75
N GLY A 521 14.00 -20.34 -2.79
CA GLY A 521 12.89 -20.11 -3.72
C GLY A 521 13.29 -19.31 -4.95
N PHE A 522 12.32 -18.76 -5.68
CA PHE A 522 12.56 -18.02 -6.91
C PHE A 522 13.33 -16.73 -6.63
N GLY A 523 14.47 -16.55 -7.30
CA GLY A 523 15.36 -15.43 -7.04
C GLY A 523 14.81 -14.11 -7.55
N LEU A 524 14.02 -14.13 -8.63
CA LEU A 524 13.35 -12.98 -9.26
C LEU A 524 14.26 -11.76 -9.52
N GLY A 525 15.57 -12.00 -9.63
CA GLY A 525 16.58 -10.95 -9.71
C GLY A 525 16.62 -10.00 -8.50
N CYS A 526 16.18 -10.44 -7.31
CA CYS A 526 16.11 -9.64 -6.08
C CYS A 526 16.72 -10.33 -4.83
N LYS A 527 17.64 -11.28 -5.02
CA LYS A 527 18.38 -11.92 -3.92
C LYS A 527 19.05 -10.89 -3.01
N ASP A 528 18.93 -11.08 -1.70
CA ASP A 528 19.45 -10.19 -0.65
C ASP A 528 18.90 -8.75 -0.72
N GLN A 529 17.68 -8.57 -1.26
CA GLN A 529 17.04 -7.27 -1.37
C GLN A 529 15.69 -7.23 -0.62
N PHE A 530 15.35 -6.02 -0.19
CA PHE A 530 14.00 -5.64 0.23
C PHE A 530 13.15 -5.33 -1.00
N LEU A 531 11.86 -5.63 -0.90
CA LEU A 531 10.82 -5.27 -1.84
C LEU A 531 9.80 -4.39 -1.11
N ILE A 532 9.43 -3.24 -1.68
CA ILE A 532 8.47 -2.29 -1.10
C ILE A 532 7.40 -1.93 -2.10
N CYS A 533 6.14 -2.24 -1.76
CA CYS A 533 4.97 -1.78 -2.48
C CYS A 533 4.84 -0.25 -2.37
N ASP A 534 4.54 0.42 -3.46
CA ASP A 534 4.36 1.87 -3.59
C ASP A 534 2.97 2.14 -4.19
N TYR A 535 1.97 2.05 -3.32
CA TYR A 535 0.57 2.26 -3.64
C TYR A 535 0.24 3.75 -3.75
N ARG A 536 -0.22 4.18 -4.92
CA ARG A 536 -0.53 5.59 -5.22
C ARG A 536 -1.98 5.82 -5.66
N GLY A 537 -2.87 4.89 -5.33
CA GLY A 537 -4.30 4.96 -5.64
C GLY A 537 -4.68 4.51 -7.05
N GLY A 538 -3.71 4.27 -7.92
CA GLY A 538 -3.94 3.76 -9.26
C GLY A 538 -2.77 2.89 -9.68
N ALA A 539 -3.05 1.72 -10.23
CA ALA A 539 -2.04 0.73 -10.54
C ALA A 539 -0.95 1.24 -11.48
N ALA A 540 -1.32 2.09 -12.44
CA ALA A 540 -0.39 2.67 -13.37
C ALA A 540 0.73 3.42 -12.63
N ALA A 541 0.36 4.31 -11.71
CA ALA A 541 1.30 5.05 -10.87
C ALA A 541 1.97 4.22 -9.75
N SER A 542 1.61 2.94 -9.63
CA SER A 542 1.97 2.08 -8.50
C SER A 542 2.79 0.86 -8.94
N GLY A 543 3.43 0.24 -7.97
CA GLY A 543 4.22 -0.97 -8.19
C GLY A 543 5.08 -1.31 -7.00
N ILE A 544 6.13 -2.07 -7.23
CA ILE A 544 7.05 -2.56 -6.21
C ILE A 544 8.45 -2.10 -6.59
N TRP A 545 9.13 -1.47 -5.63
CA TRP A 545 10.56 -1.20 -5.73
C TRP A 545 11.35 -2.33 -5.09
N LYS A 546 12.57 -2.56 -5.58
CA LYS A 546 13.60 -3.32 -4.86
C LYS A 546 14.73 -2.42 -4.39
N PHE A 547 15.37 -2.76 -3.28
CA PHE A 547 16.60 -2.12 -2.84
C PHE A 547 17.39 -3.03 -1.88
N SER A 548 18.69 -2.81 -1.83
CA SER A 548 19.59 -3.39 -0.81
C SER A 548 20.06 -2.29 0.14
N ILE A 549 20.76 -2.67 1.21
CA ILE A 549 21.44 -1.74 2.10
C ILE A 549 22.93 -2.07 2.19
N LYS A 550 23.73 -1.08 2.55
CA LYS A 550 25.17 -1.23 2.84
C LYS A 550 25.54 -0.40 4.06
N ASP A 551 26.63 -0.80 4.72
CA ASP A 551 27.18 -0.06 5.85
C ASP A 551 27.60 1.36 5.42
N GLU A 552 27.22 2.36 6.22
CA GLU A 552 27.65 3.75 6.05
C GLU A 552 27.92 4.39 7.42
N GLY A 553 29.20 4.47 7.80
CA GLY A 553 29.61 5.00 9.09
C GLY A 553 29.09 4.13 10.24
N ALA A 554 28.26 4.71 11.10
CA ALA A 554 27.62 4.02 12.23
C ALA A 554 26.17 3.56 11.92
N GLY A 555 25.73 3.72 10.67
CA GLY A 555 24.40 3.34 10.21
C GLY A 555 24.46 2.68 8.84
N PHE A 556 23.40 2.85 8.05
CA PHE A 556 23.24 2.21 6.75
C PHE A 556 22.82 3.21 5.68
N ALA A 557 23.16 2.91 4.43
CA ALA A 557 22.69 3.59 3.24
C ALA A 557 21.95 2.61 2.32
N VAL A 558 20.98 3.11 1.56
CA VAL A 558 20.32 2.33 0.50
C VAL A 558 21.27 2.17 -0.69
N ASP A 559 21.29 0.98 -1.28
CA ASP A 559 22.09 0.61 -2.45
C ASP A 559 21.24 -0.19 -3.46
N ASN A 560 21.63 -0.21 -4.74
CA ASN A 560 21.01 -1.00 -5.81
C ASN A 560 19.46 -0.91 -5.87
N SER A 561 18.91 0.29 -5.73
CA SER A 561 17.47 0.49 -5.83
C SER A 561 16.99 0.60 -7.28
N GLY A 562 15.79 0.08 -7.54
CA GLY A 562 15.17 0.10 -8.87
C GLY A 562 13.74 -0.42 -8.84
N LYS A 563 13.03 -0.30 -9.97
CA LYS A 563 11.72 -0.94 -10.08
C LYS A 563 11.87 -2.45 -10.16
N PHE A 564 10.97 -3.17 -9.50
CA PHE A 564 10.92 -4.64 -9.52
C PHE A 564 9.69 -5.15 -10.26
N ASN A 565 8.55 -4.48 -10.06
CA ASN A 565 7.28 -4.81 -10.69
C ASN A 565 6.47 -3.50 -10.76
N TRP A 566 5.76 -3.23 -11.85
CA TRP A 566 5.08 -1.94 -12.03
C TRP A 566 3.79 -2.06 -12.84
N GLY A 567 2.85 -1.13 -12.65
CA GLY A 567 1.54 -1.18 -13.29
C GLY A 567 0.54 -2.00 -12.48
N VAL A 568 0.67 -1.96 -11.16
CA VAL A 568 -0.16 -2.70 -10.21
C VAL A 568 -0.39 -1.89 -8.96
N ALA A 569 -1.60 -1.91 -8.40
CA ALA A 569 -1.91 -1.22 -7.16
C ALA A 569 -1.60 -2.14 -5.97
N ALA A 570 -0.34 -2.59 -5.93
CA ALA A 570 0.14 -3.54 -4.93
C ALA A 570 0.00 -2.93 -3.54
N THR A 571 -0.74 -3.62 -2.67
CA THR A 571 -0.89 -3.23 -1.27
C THR A 571 0.11 -3.96 -0.40
N ASP A 572 0.38 -5.24 -0.69
CA ASP A 572 1.29 -6.06 0.09
C ASP A 572 1.94 -7.20 -0.71
N ILE A 573 3.00 -7.77 -0.16
CA ILE A 573 3.77 -8.87 -0.75
C ILE A 573 4.29 -9.86 0.31
N GLU A 574 4.25 -11.15 0.01
CA GLU A 574 4.81 -12.18 0.90
C GLU A 574 5.53 -13.28 0.10
N TRP A 575 6.61 -13.81 0.66
CA TRP A 575 7.30 -14.96 0.10
C TRP A 575 6.71 -16.27 0.61
N GLY A 576 6.11 -17.04 -0.29
CA GLY A 576 5.57 -18.35 0.02
C GLY A 576 6.63 -19.37 0.44
N TYR A 577 6.21 -20.42 1.14
CA TYR A 577 7.06 -21.56 1.46
C TYR A 577 7.40 -22.40 0.23
N ASP A 578 6.54 -22.32 -0.80
CA ASP A 578 6.74 -22.85 -2.16
C ASP A 578 7.76 -22.04 -2.99
N GLY A 579 8.27 -20.92 -2.46
CA GLY A 579 9.26 -20.07 -3.09
C GLY A 579 8.70 -19.00 -4.03
N LYS A 580 7.38 -18.93 -4.24
CA LYS A 580 6.72 -17.88 -5.03
C LYS A 580 6.67 -16.56 -4.26
N LEU A 581 6.62 -15.44 -4.99
CA LEU A 581 6.23 -14.16 -4.42
C LEU A 581 4.74 -13.95 -4.68
N TYR A 582 3.96 -13.78 -3.62
CA TYR A 582 2.54 -13.45 -3.66
C TYR A 582 2.39 -11.93 -3.58
N VAL A 583 1.51 -11.36 -4.40
CA VAL A 583 1.26 -9.92 -4.43
C VAL A 583 -0.25 -9.68 -4.33
N SER A 584 -0.68 -8.94 -3.31
CA SER A 584 -2.06 -8.44 -3.23
C SER A 584 -2.20 -7.18 -4.05
N ASP A 585 -3.31 -7.08 -4.78
CA ASP A 585 -3.59 -5.95 -5.65
C ASP A 585 -4.98 -5.40 -5.34
N PHE A 586 -4.98 -4.15 -4.88
CA PHE A 586 -6.19 -3.40 -4.57
C PHE A 586 -6.82 -2.80 -5.82
N VAL A 587 -6.17 -2.87 -7.00
CA VAL A 587 -6.64 -2.34 -8.29
C VAL A 587 -6.64 -0.81 -8.35
N SER A 588 -7.47 -0.13 -7.57
CA SER A 588 -7.51 1.34 -7.57
C SER A 588 -8.26 1.97 -6.39
N GLY A 589 -8.09 3.27 -6.21
CA GLY A 589 -8.90 4.10 -5.34
C GLY A 589 -8.44 4.16 -3.89
N TRP A 590 -9.32 4.69 -3.04
CA TRP A 590 -9.08 4.89 -1.60
C TRP A 590 -10.36 4.59 -0.81
N GLN A 591 -11.08 3.56 -1.27
CA GLN A 591 -12.31 3.06 -0.67
C GLN A 591 -12.39 1.56 -0.90
N SER A 592 -13.14 0.85 -0.06
CA SER A 592 -13.35 -0.59 -0.17
C SER A 592 -14.17 -0.94 -1.43
N HIS A 593 -13.81 -2.02 -2.14
CA HIS A 593 -14.53 -2.52 -3.31
C HIS A 593 -14.23 -3.99 -3.64
N ASN A 594 -15.04 -4.57 -4.51
CA ASN A 594 -14.99 -5.98 -4.92
C ASN A 594 -14.14 -6.22 -6.18
N ALA A 595 -13.06 -5.45 -6.38
CA ALA A 595 -12.17 -5.66 -7.54
C ALA A 595 -10.82 -6.28 -7.15
N GLY A 596 -10.61 -6.54 -5.86
CA GLY A 596 -9.36 -7.07 -5.34
C GLY A 596 -8.94 -8.38 -5.99
N ARG A 597 -7.62 -8.60 -6.06
CA ARG A 597 -7.02 -9.83 -6.58
C ARG A 597 -5.67 -10.12 -5.94
N VAL A 598 -5.19 -11.34 -6.18
CA VAL A 598 -3.85 -11.80 -5.84
C VAL A 598 -3.24 -12.42 -7.07
N TYR A 599 -1.97 -12.14 -7.33
CA TYR A 599 -1.19 -12.83 -8.35
C TYR A 599 0.15 -13.26 -7.77
N THR A 600 0.78 -14.24 -8.43
CA THR A 600 2.09 -14.74 -8.04
C THR A 600 3.13 -14.40 -9.10
N LEU A 601 4.38 -14.29 -8.68
CA LEU A 601 5.56 -14.30 -9.54
C LEU A 601 6.42 -15.53 -9.24
N GLU A 602 6.83 -16.21 -10.31
CA GLU A 602 7.69 -17.39 -10.27
C GLU A 602 8.73 -17.40 -11.40
N GLU A 603 9.72 -18.28 -11.33
CA GLU A 603 10.76 -18.48 -12.35
C GLU A 603 10.90 -19.98 -12.68
N GLN A 604 11.83 -20.32 -13.57
CA GLN A 604 12.23 -21.72 -13.72
C GLN A 604 13.12 -22.17 -12.55
N ASN A 605 12.84 -23.36 -12.01
CA ASN A 605 13.65 -24.06 -11.01
C ASN A 605 13.85 -23.27 -9.69
N PRO A 606 12.95 -23.41 -8.70
CA PRO A 606 13.09 -22.71 -7.41
C PRO A 606 14.26 -23.23 -6.55
N GLY A 607 14.90 -24.33 -6.95
CA GLY A 607 15.72 -25.14 -6.05
C GLY A 607 14.85 -25.91 -5.06
N LYS A 608 15.44 -26.41 -3.97
CA LYS A 608 14.65 -27.00 -2.87
C LYS A 608 13.96 -25.88 -2.10
N THR A 609 12.64 -25.92 -2.08
CA THR A 609 11.78 -24.94 -1.40
C THR A 609 11.72 -25.21 0.10
N VAL A 610 11.23 -24.23 0.89
CA VAL A 610 11.02 -24.44 2.32
C VAL A 610 9.87 -25.40 2.57
N ALA A 611 8.82 -25.39 1.72
CA ALA A 611 7.73 -26.35 1.79
C ALA A 611 8.24 -27.80 1.66
N GLU A 612 9.09 -28.08 0.66
CA GLU A 612 9.72 -29.40 0.50
C GLU A 612 10.63 -29.76 1.68
N PHE A 613 11.32 -28.78 2.28
CA PHE A 613 12.11 -29.01 3.50
C PHE A 613 11.22 -29.39 4.69
N LEU A 614 10.15 -28.63 4.94
CA LEU A 614 9.24 -28.84 6.07
C LEU A 614 8.45 -30.16 5.94
N ALA A 615 8.20 -30.64 4.72
CA ALA A 615 7.61 -31.96 4.50
C ALA A 615 8.49 -33.12 4.99
N GLU A 616 9.81 -32.92 5.09
CA GLU A 616 10.79 -33.95 5.47
C GLU A 616 11.39 -33.74 6.86
N PHE A 617 11.20 -32.55 7.46
CA PHE A 617 11.86 -32.15 8.69
C PHE A 617 10.87 -31.58 9.71
N ASP A 618 10.70 -32.30 10.82
CA ASP A 618 9.91 -31.84 11.96
C ASP A 618 10.81 -31.23 13.04
N PHE A 619 10.68 -29.91 13.24
CA PHE A 619 11.42 -29.18 14.26
C PHE A 619 11.09 -29.63 15.69
N ALA A 620 9.86 -30.09 15.95
CA ALA A 620 9.44 -30.47 17.29
C ALA A 620 10.14 -31.75 17.78
N THR A 621 10.48 -32.67 16.88
CA THR A 621 11.13 -33.94 17.18
C THR A 621 12.60 -34.02 16.77
N ALA A 622 13.12 -32.97 16.12
CA ALA A 622 14.50 -32.89 15.68
C ALA A 622 15.51 -32.98 16.84
N THR A 623 16.63 -33.69 16.60
CA THR A 623 17.73 -33.75 17.57
C THR A 623 18.45 -32.39 17.68
N PRO A 624 19.07 -32.07 18.83
CA PRO A 624 19.88 -30.86 18.97
C PRO A 624 21.00 -30.75 17.91
N ARG A 625 21.58 -31.89 17.51
CA ARG A 625 22.62 -31.95 16.45
C ARG A 625 22.07 -31.56 15.08
N SER A 626 20.89 -32.06 14.70
CA SER A 626 20.27 -31.69 13.43
C SER A 626 19.88 -30.21 13.41
N LEU A 627 19.33 -29.69 14.52
CA LEU A 627 18.99 -28.26 14.65
C LEU A 627 20.24 -27.37 14.52
N SER A 628 21.36 -27.76 15.14
CA SER A 628 22.63 -27.04 15.00
C SER A 628 23.07 -26.91 13.54
N GLY A 629 22.87 -27.96 12.73
CA GLY A 629 23.21 -27.94 11.31
C GLY A 629 22.37 -26.97 10.47
N LEU A 630 21.22 -26.52 10.99
CA LEU A 630 20.33 -25.59 10.31
C LEU A 630 20.61 -24.12 10.64
N LEU A 631 21.43 -23.81 11.64
CA LEU A 631 21.78 -22.42 12.00
C LEU A 631 22.52 -21.67 10.88
N GLY A 632 23.15 -22.40 9.95
CA GLY A 632 23.80 -21.86 8.76
C GLY A 632 23.02 -22.06 7.46
N HIS A 633 21.75 -22.47 7.51
CA HIS A 633 20.92 -22.73 6.34
C HIS A 633 20.74 -21.47 5.48
N ALA A 634 20.54 -21.59 4.15
CA ALA A 634 20.40 -20.44 3.26
C ALA A 634 19.12 -19.62 3.53
N ASP A 635 18.01 -20.29 3.86
CA ASP A 635 16.73 -19.64 4.17
C ASP A 635 16.61 -19.20 5.64
N GLN A 636 16.26 -17.93 5.86
CA GLN A 636 16.12 -17.33 7.19
C GLN A 636 15.02 -17.96 8.03
N ARG A 637 13.93 -18.44 7.40
CA ARG A 637 12.80 -19.06 8.11
C ARG A 637 13.19 -20.39 8.74
N ILE A 638 14.10 -21.13 8.10
CA ILE A 638 14.67 -22.38 8.63
C ILE A 638 15.65 -22.10 9.77
N ARG A 639 16.56 -21.13 9.59
CA ARG A 639 17.52 -20.75 10.63
C ARG A 639 16.82 -20.29 11.90
N LEU A 640 15.77 -19.47 11.75
CA LEU A 640 15.02 -18.91 12.86
C LEU A 640 14.26 -19.98 13.66
N ARG A 641 13.59 -20.93 12.98
CA ARG A 641 12.95 -22.08 13.66
C ARG A 641 13.97 -22.95 14.39
N ALA A 642 15.13 -23.22 13.79
CA ALA A 642 16.20 -23.97 14.43
C ALA A 642 16.72 -23.27 15.70
N GLN A 643 16.94 -21.96 15.61
CA GLN A 643 17.37 -21.13 16.73
C GLN A 643 16.33 -21.12 17.86
N LEU A 644 15.05 -20.93 17.54
CA LEU A 644 13.97 -20.89 18.53
C LEU A 644 13.84 -22.24 19.26
N GLN A 645 13.93 -23.34 18.51
CA GLN A 645 13.86 -24.67 19.08
C GLN A 645 15.10 -24.98 19.93
N LEU A 646 16.30 -24.61 19.50
CA LEU A 646 17.49 -24.78 20.35
C LEU A 646 17.38 -23.96 21.64
N ALA A 647 16.87 -22.73 21.56
CA ALA A 647 16.73 -21.87 22.75
C ALA A 647 15.69 -22.39 23.76
N SER A 648 14.78 -23.28 23.37
CA SER A 648 13.81 -23.91 24.27
C SER A 648 14.34 -25.19 24.94
N LEU A 649 15.45 -25.76 24.44
CA LEU A 649 16.01 -27.02 24.92
C LEU A 649 17.14 -26.83 25.96
N PRO A 650 17.25 -27.68 26.99
CA PRO A 650 18.38 -27.68 27.92
C PRO A 650 19.74 -27.85 27.24
N GLU A 651 19.80 -28.70 26.21
CA GLU A 651 21.00 -28.97 25.39
C GLU A 651 21.36 -27.81 24.46
N GLY A 652 20.48 -26.81 24.34
CA GLY A 652 20.67 -25.65 23.48
C GLY A 652 21.85 -24.77 23.88
N LEU A 653 22.10 -24.56 25.18
CA LEU A 653 23.14 -23.64 25.65
C LEU A 653 24.54 -23.97 25.09
N PRO A 654 25.07 -25.20 25.24
CA PRO A 654 26.40 -25.52 24.71
C PRO A 654 26.46 -25.42 23.17
N ILE A 655 25.37 -25.74 22.47
CA ILE A 655 25.30 -25.67 21.01
C ILE A 655 25.32 -24.22 20.52
N LEU A 656 24.46 -23.37 21.08
CA LEU A 656 24.38 -21.95 20.72
C LEU A 656 25.66 -21.20 21.14
N THR A 657 26.31 -21.60 22.24
CA THR A 657 27.62 -21.11 22.64
C THR A 657 28.72 -21.51 21.65
N ALA A 658 28.69 -22.74 21.12
CA ALA A 658 29.63 -23.15 20.08
C ALA A 658 29.39 -22.37 18.78
N ALA A 659 28.13 -22.23 18.36
CA ALA A 659 27.73 -21.47 17.18
C ALA A 659 28.15 -20.00 17.27
N SER A 660 27.96 -19.35 18.42
CA SER A 660 28.36 -17.94 18.61
C SER A 660 29.88 -17.70 18.58
N ASN A 661 30.68 -18.75 18.80
CA ASN A 661 32.14 -18.68 18.83
C ASN A 661 32.82 -19.12 17.52
N GLN A 662 32.12 -19.76 16.58
CA GLN A 662 32.74 -20.14 15.32
C GLN A 662 33.02 -18.91 14.43
N LYS A 663 33.96 -19.07 13.47
CA LYS A 663 34.50 -17.97 12.66
C LYS A 663 34.34 -18.16 11.15
N ILE A 664 33.68 -19.24 10.73
CA ILE A 664 33.58 -19.65 9.32
C ILE A 664 32.25 -19.18 8.72
N ASN A 665 31.12 -19.51 9.35
CA ASN A 665 29.79 -19.17 8.84
C ASN A 665 29.20 -18.02 9.66
N TYR A 666 29.17 -16.82 9.09
CA TYR A 666 28.69 -15.64 9.83
C TYR A 666 27.22 -15.77 10.27
N LEU A 667 26.36 -16.37 9.45
CA LEU A 667 24.94 -16.56 9.78
C LEU A 667 24.76 -17.52 10.97
N GLU A 668 25.46 -18.64 10.98
CA GLU A 668 25.48 -19.56 12.14
C GLU A 668 25.90 -18.82 13.42
N ARG A 669 26.87 -17.90 13.30
CA ARG A 669 27.35 -17.12 14.45
C ARG A 669 26.26 -16.21 15.00
N LEU A 670 25.59 -15.47 14.11
CA LEU A 670 24.51 -14.57 14.46
C LEU A 670 23.36 -15.31 15.13
N HIS A 671 22.91 -16.42 14.54
CA HIS A 671 21.83 -17.22 15.12
C HIS A 671 22.23 -17.89 16.45
N GLY A 672 23.51 -18.23 16.64
CA GLY A 672 24.04 -18.61 17.96
C GLY A 672 23.92 -17.49 19.00
N ILE A 673 24.34 -16.26 18.65
CA ILE A 673 24.26 -15.09 19.53
C ILE A 673 22.80 -14.75 19.88
N TRP A 674 21.93 -14.68 18.88
CA TRP A 674 20.51 -14.39 19.09
C TRP A 674 19.81 -15.48 19.90
N GLY A 675 20.11 -16.75 19.64
CA GLY A 675 19.59 -17.86 20.43
C GLY A 675 19.98 -17.76 21.90
N LEU A 676 21.23 -17.42 22.22
CA LEU A 676 21.66 -17.15 23.60
C LEU A 676 20.90 -15.98 24.23
N GLY A 677 20.65 -14.91 23.46
CA GLY A 677 19.82 -13.78 23.90
C GLY A 677 18.39 -14.18 24.23
N ILE A 678 17.78 -15.06 23.42
CA ILE A 678 16.45 -15.63 23.69
C ILE A 678 16.46 -16.44 24.99
N MET A 679 17.45 -17.33 25.17
CA MET A 679 17.57 -18.14 26.39
C MET A 679 17.68 -17.27 27.64
N ALA A 680 18.54 -16.24 27.59
CA ALA A 680 18.73 -15.31 28.69
C ALA A 680 17.43 -14.55 29.02
N ARG A 681 16.70 -14.09 28.00
CA ARG A 681 15.45 -13.32 28.17
C ARG A 681 14.29 -14.17 28.69
N LYS A 682 14.20 -15.44 28.30
CA LYS A 682 13.16 -16.38 28.75
C LYS A 682 13.40 -16.91 30.16
N GLY A 683 14.51 -16.56 30.80
CA GLY A 683 14.77 -16.98 32.17
C GLY A 683 15.02 -18.48 32.29
N ASN A 684 15.56 -19.13 31.25
CA ASN A 684 16.25 -20.41 31.42
C ASN A 684 17.56 -20.13 32.19
N THR A 685 17.40 -19.76 33.45
CA THR A 685 18.42 -19.94 34.48
C THR A 685 18.66 -21.43 34.57
N MET A 686 19.63 -21.91 33.79
CA MET A 686 20.42 -23.03 34.28
C MET A 686 20.92 -22.64 35.67
N ALA A 687 20.62 -23.55 36.60
CA ALA A 687 20.86 -23.48 38.03
C ALA A 687 22.23 -22.95 38.44
#